data_AF-A0A4Y7T019-F1
#
_entry.id   AF-A0A4Y7T019-F1
#
_cell.length_a   1.000
_cell.length_b   1.000
_cell.length_c   1.000
_cell.angle_alpha   90.00
_cell.angle_beta   90.00
_cell.angle_gamma   90.00
#
_symmetry.space_group_name_H-M   'P 1'
#
loop_
_entity.id
_entity.type
_entity.pdbx_description
1 polymer ?
#
loop_
_entity_poly.entity_id
_entity_poly.type
_entity_poly.pdbx_seq_one_letter_code
_entity_poly.pdbx_strand_id
1 'polypeptide(L)'
;MAAKMHVDSLHEGTVMLEDGRLEDARDFFFEKAKAFVGENTRLPSIQGGQDGGGFRNDTYKDLSPIDRAALMACCNGMGKYYVAKRDFESALSWFEETQIVFLHMKFNSPAPMYEWKSFTLDVPELTHQRTVAFIGAAEIYEKLGNTATATERRWECSTAVVSLSDAHKSSPAMKRLNNTDKIAAAIQLRHPDPSICHKLSVTCPNLQVQGSWKKLTLKPATKTIGARQRFASFIWDSHLYVIGGWTGDIGFQFYKDFWCLDLADETGRQWRILPEYPLPVRALLSASMVVHREEKRAYLITGRSRVDYFDLVTERWGSIKTTFQATEEDRRCGVKNNWPFRGENLTDATVVINKGKIYTFGGQHADTNIGCNLFMELDLATKRWKRLTGYVMSPPDADYSIPGPRQSACGWVGPDGDRIYLFLGVATRDGPMATGKPELHGESESYPYRDFWSWSISEGKWRRERISGNPPITRTEMGYTFNEKLNKVVVFGGYTPGIPTMFPTQSKQCEYIYYADTFIYDYPQPGEESSKPPYTSADPERCTTPSSTSYPKWKQVLTKGFPTYRCHSQLNSDPDTGKVYLFGGYTNTDFVPSRNSFKSRPFGDVWQLRMDVPGEGGDFASVDIEEETRTANIGPWKRCFTCGNSGMWKRCSGACGGKAFFCGTECQKEGWREHKNYHSCRKV
;
A
#
# COMPACT_ATOMS: atom_id res chain seq x y z
N MET A 1 4.31 -30.43 24.42
CA MET A 1 5.50 -31.02 25.09
C MET A 1 6.64 -31.23 24.11
N ALA A 2 6.46 -32.01 23.04
CA ALA A 2 7.53 -32.20 22.02
C ALA A 2 7.97 -30.89 21.33
N ALA A 3 7.02 -30.03 20.92
CA ALA A 3 7.33 -28.69 20.40
C ALA A 3 8.20 -27.87 21.36
N LYS A 4 7.81 -27.87 22.64
CA LYS A 4 8.56 -27.22 23.71
C LYS A 4 9.99 -27.75 23.82
N MET A 5 10.19 -29.07 23.85
CA MET A 5 11.53 -29.66 23.94
C MET A 5 12.44 -29.27 22.76
N HIS A 6 11.90 -29.23 21.54
CA HIS A 6 12.66 -28.79 20.37
C HIS A 6 13.01 -27.30 20.45
N VAL A 7 12.08 -26.44 20.86
CA VAL A 7 12.37 -25.01 21.04
C VAL A 7 13.33 -24.76 22.20
N ASP A 8 13.20 -25.49 23.30
CA ASP A 8 14.08 -25.40 24.46
C ASP A 8 15.51 -25.83 24.09
N SER A 9 15.69 -26.76 23.13
CA SER A 9 17.01 -27.11 22.59
C SER A 9 17.73 -25.95 21.88
N LEU A 10 16.99 -24.90 21.51
CA LEU A 10 17.53 -23.68 20.89
C LEU A 10 17.87 -22.59 21.92
N HIS A 11 17.69 -22.86 23.21
CA HIS A 11 17.99 -21.91 24.28
C HIS A 11 19.46 -21.49 24.27
N GLU A 12 20.38 -22.41 23.95
CA GLU A 12 21.81 -22.14 23.86
C GLU A 12 22.14 -20.99 22.91
N GLY A 13 21.57 -20.98 21.69
CA GLY A 13 21.75 -19.88 20.75
C GLY A 13 21.20 -18.54 21.24
N THR A 14 20.16 -18.56 22.10
CA THR A 14 19.64 -17.34 22.73
C THR A 14 20.61 -16.81 23.78
N VAL A 15 21.17 -17.69 24.61
CA VAL A 15 22.22 -17.32 25.58
C VAL A 15 23.44 -16.73 24.86
N MET A 16 23.86 -17.32 23.73
CA MET A 16 24.94 -16.76 22.91
C MET A 16 24.64 -15.32 22.43
N LEU A 17 23.40 -15.02 22.01
CA LEU A 17 23.02 -13.64 21.65
C LEU A 17 23.09 -12.69 22.85
N GLU A 18 22.61 -13.13 24.01
CA GLU A 18 22.58 -12.34 25.25
C GLU A 18 23.99 -12.05 25.78
N ASP A 19 24.91 -13.02 25.64
CA ASP A 19 26.33 -12.89 25.98
C ASP A 19 27.15 -12.09 24.94
N GLY A 20 26.52 -11.66 23.84
CA GLY A 20 27.19 -10.93 22.76
C GLY A 20 28.04 -11.79 21.82
N ARG A 21 27.93 -13.12 21.90
CA ARG A 21 28.55 -14.10 20.99
C ARG A 21 27.75 -14.22 19.68
N LEU A 22 27.71 -13.12 18.93
CA LEU A 22 26.79 -12.96 17.81
C LEU A 22 27.05 -13.94 16.65
N GLU A 23 28.31 -14.21 16.29
CA GLU A 23 28.64 -15.13 15.19
C GLU A 23 28.30 -16.58 15.55
N ASP A 24 28.65 -17.02 16.76
CA ASP A 24 28.30 -18.35 17.27
C ASP A 24 26.78 -18.56 17.24
N ALA A 25 26.01 -17.56 17.67
CA ALA A 25 24.55 -17.62 17.64
C ALA A 25 24.01 -17.71 16.21
N ARG A 26 24.57 -16.92 15.27
CA ARG A 26 24.21 -16.94 13.85
C ARG A 26 24.41 -18.35 13.28
N ASP A 27 25.58 -18.92 13.48
CA ASP A 27 25.93 -20.24 12.94
C ASP A 27 25.05 -21.32 13.55
N PHE A 28 24.83 -21.28 14.87
CA PHE A 28 23.92 -22.19 15.57
C PHE A 28 22.50 -22.15 14.98
N PHE A 29 21.88 -20.97 14.89
CA PHE A 29 20.50 -20.88 14.40
C PHE A 29 20.39 -21.25 12.92
N PHE A 30 21.39 -20.90 12.10
CA PHE A 30 21.37 -21.23 10.68
C PHE A 30 21.54 -22.73 10.42
N GLU A 31 22.50 -23.39 11.09
CA GLU A 31 22.68 -24.84 11.02
C GLU A 31 21.41 -25.58 11.44
N LYS A 32 20.79 -25.17 12.56
CA LYS A 32 19.52 -25.77 13.01
C LYS A 32 18.39 -25.53 12.01
N ALA A 33 18.30 -24.34 11.40
CA ALA A 33 17.31 -24.09 10.37
C ALA A 33 17.50 -25.04 9.18
N LYS A 34 18.74 -25.21 8.70
CA LYS A 34 19.09 -26.13 7.60
C LYS A 34 18.76 -27.59 7.91
N ALA A 35 18.93 -28.03 9.15
CA ALA A 35 18.53 -29.38 9.56
C ALA A 35 17.02 -29.65 9.35
N PHE A 36 16.16 -28.63 9.42
CA PHE A 36 14.71 -28.78 9.19
C PHE A 36 14.32 -28.72 7.71
N VAL A 37 15.01 -27.91 6.91
CA VAL A 37 14.59 -27.61 5.53
C VAL A 37 15.49 -28.23 4.46
N GLY A 38 16.60 -28.84 4.87
CA GLY A 38 17.63 -29.37 3.98
C GLY A 38 18.61 -28.29 3.50
N GLU A 39 19.83 -28.74 3.17
CA GLU A 39 20.95 -27.88 2.75
C GLU A 39 20.63 -27.00 1.54
N ASN A 40 19.86 -27.55 0.59
CA ASN A 40 19.50 -26.87 -0.65
C ASN A 40 18.42 -25.79 -0.46
N THR A 41 17.73 -25.76 0.68
CA THR A 41 16.64 -24.79 0.89
C THR A 41 17.18 -23.42 1.23
N ARG A 42 16.60 -22.42 0.56
CA ARG A 42 17.02 -21.02 0.59
C ARG A 42 16.37 -20.25 1.73
N LEU A 43 17.16 -19.77 2.70
CA LEU A 43 16.71 -18.97 3.85
C LEU A 43 17.51 -17.65 4.03
N PRO A 44 16.86 -16.50 4.30
CA PRO A 44 15.44 -16.27 4.09
C PRO A 44 15.20 -16.23 2.57
N SER A 45 14.05 -16.71 2.11
CA SER A 45 13.77 -16.61 0.66
C SER A 45 13.43 -15.17 0.29
N ILE A 46 14.04 -14.66 -0.78
CA ILE A 46 13.80 -13.31 -1.28
C ILE A 46 13.16 -13.35 -2.66
N GLN A 47 12.54 -12.23 -3.03
CA GLN A 47 11.81 -12.10 -4.29
C GLN A 47 12.77 -12.13 -5.51
N GLY A 48 12.37 -12.77 -6.62
CA GLY A 48 13.04 -12.61 -7.93
C GLY A 48 14.05 -13.69 -8.35
N GLY A 49 14.24 -14.78 -7.59
CA GLY A 49 15.14 -15.88 -7.99
C GLY A 49 14.61 -16.75 -9.14
N GLN A 50 15.51 -17.27 -10.00
CA GLN A 50 15.20 -18.17 -11.13
C GLN A 50 14.60 -19.51 -10.71
N ASP A 51 14.79 -19.93 -9.45
CA ASP A 51 14.25 -21.18 -8.89
C ASP A 51 13.06 -20.96 -7.92
N GLY A 52 12.65 -19.71 -7.67
CA GLY A 52 11.82 -19.36 -6.50
C GLY A 52 10.33 -19.18 -6.80
N GLY A 53 9.49 -20.10 -6.31
CA GLY A 53 8.01 -20.10 -6.36
C GLY A 53 7.29 -18.93 -5.66
N GLY A 54 7.95 -17.79 -5.49
CA GLY A 54 7.42 -16.61 -4.82
C GLY A 54 7.20 -16.86 -3.32
N PHE A 55 5.97 -16.67 -2.87
CA PHE A 55 5.55 -16.96 -1.50
C PHE A 55 5.52 -18.47 -1.22
N ARG A 56 5.16 -19.31 -2.19
CA ARG A 56 4.97 -20.76 -1.97
C ARG A 56 6.30 -21.50 -1.89
N ASN A 57 6.42 -22.34 -0.88
CA ASN A 57 7.54 -23.26 -0.68
C ASN A 57 7.01 -24.63 -0.21
N ASP A 58 7.19 -25.65 -1.05
CA ASP A 58 6.72 -27.01 -0.77
C ASP A 58 7.39 -27.60 0.47
N THR A 59 8.64 -27.22 0.76
CA THR A 59 9.36 -27.66 1.97
C THR A 59 8.61 -27.26 3.24
N TYR A 60 8.05 -26.05 3.29
CA TYR A 60 7.31 -25.58 4.49
C TYR A 60 5.94 -26.21 4.63
N LYS A 61 5.35 -26.61 3.51
CA LYS A 61 4.06 -27.29 3.49
C LYS A 61 4.16 -28.61 4.25
N ASP A 62 5.23 -29.37 4.03
CA ASP A 62 5.37 -30.72 4.59
C ASP A 62 5.89 -30.75 6.04
N LEU A 63 6.24 -29.60 6.63
CA LEU A 63 6.68 -29.52 8.03
C LEU A 63 5.56 -29.88 9.01
N SER A 64 5.91 -30.70 10.01
CA SER A 64 5.06 -30.92 11.18
C SER A 64 4.88 -29.63 11.99
N PRO A 65 3.81 -29.50 12.80
CA PRO A 65 3.65 -28.32 13.67
C PRO A 65 4.82 -28.09 14.63
N ILE A 66 5.52 -29.16 15.04
CA ILE A 66 6.68 -29.12 15.95
C ILE A 66 7.90 -28.55 15.23
N ASP A 67 8.24 -29.13 14.07
CA ASP A 67 9.40 -28.69 13.27
C ASP A 67 9.19 -27.26 12.78
N ARG A 68 7.95 -26.90 12.46
CA ARG A 68 7.57 -25.53 12.12
C ARG A 68 7.87 -24.55 13.25
N ALA A 69 7.51 -24.87 14.50
CA ALA A 69 7.78 -24.01 15.64
C ALA A 69 9.30 -23.85 15.88
N ALA A 70 10.07 -24.93 15.73
CA ALA A 70 11.53 -24.90 15.87
C ALA A 70 12.20 -24.08 14.75
N LEU A 71 11.78 -24.25 13.49
CA LEU A 71 12.26 -23.45 12.37
C LEU A 71 11.94 -21.96 12.55
N MET A 72 10.72 -21.63 12.99
CA MET A 72 10.33 -20.26 13.32
C MET A 72 11.20 -19.66 14.43
N ALA A 73 11.56 -20.45 15.44
CA ALA A 73 12.48 -20.01 16.49
C ALA A 73 13.89 -19.74 15.93
N CYS A 74 14.39 -20.56 15.00
CA CYS A 74 15.65 -20.31 14.30
C CYS A 74 15.60 -19.00 13.49
N CYS A 75 14.53 -18.78 12.72
CA CYS A 75 14.31 -17.54 11.99
C CYS A 75 14.29 -16.31 12.91
N ASN A 76 13.64 -16.41 14.07
CA ASN A 76 13.64 -15.34 15.08
C ASN A 76 15.04 -15.09 15.68
N GLY A 77 15.82 -16.15 15.91
CA GLY A 77 17.21 -16.05 16.34
C GLY A 77 18.07 -15.29 15.33
N MET A 78 17.96 -15.64 14.05
CA MET A 78 18.62 -14.92 12.94
C MET A 78 18.16 -13.46 12.85
N GLY A 79 16.85 -13.19 12.99
CA GLY A 79 16.31 -11.84 13.03
C GLY A 79 16.93 -11.00 14.15
N LYS A 80 17.03 -11.55 15.37
CA LYS A 80 17.66 -10.89 16.52
C LYS A 80 19.16 -10.64 16.33
N TYR A 81 19.88 -11.58 15.72
CA TYR A 81 21.28 -11.39 15.32
C TYR A 81 21.44 -10.15 14.43
N TYR A 82 20.64 -10.03 13.37
CA TYR A 82 20.70 -8.88 12.46
C TYR A 82 20.25 -7.57 13.12
N VAL A 83 19.30 -7.62 14.05
CA VAL A 83 18.96 -6.45 14.89
C VAL A 83 20.16 -5.98 15.69
N ALA A 84 20.92 -6.90 16.31
CA ALA A 84 22.12 -6.56 17.07
C ALA A 84 23.22 -5.94 16.18
N LYS A 85 23.33 -6.40 14.93
CA LYS A 85 24.22 -5.82 13.91
C LYS A 85 23.70 -4.52 13.28
N ARG A 86 22.49 -4.07 13.62
CA ARG A 86 21.79 -2.93 13.00
C ARG A 86 21.53 -3.09 11.50
N ASP A 87 21.49 -4.32 11.00
CA ASP A 87 21.07 -4.65 9.65
C ASP A 87 19.55 -4.92 9.65
N PHE A 88 18.78 -3.84 9.59
CA PHE A 88 17.33 -3.91 9.70
C PHE A 88 16.66 -4.58 8.50
N GLU A 89 17.24 -4.52 7.31
CA GLU A 89 16.67 -5.14 6.11
C GLU A 89 16.74 -6.67 6.19
N SER A 90 17.91 -7.18 6.59
CA SER A 90 18.08 -8.62 6.80
C SER A 90 17.22 -9.12 7.95
N ALA A 91 17.17 -8.37 9.07
CA ALA A 91 16.32 -8.72 10.19
C ALA A 91 14.83 -8.81 9.82
N LEU A 92 14.30 -7.83 9.08
CA LEU A 92 12.91 -7.85 8.60
C LEU A 92 12.63 -9.04 7.69
N SER A 93 13.58 -9.40 6.83
CA SER A 93 13.44 -10.57 5.95
C SER A 93 13.32 -11.88 6.74
N TRP A 94 14.09 -12.04 7.82
CA TRP A 94 13.99 -13.20 8.71
C TRP A 94 12.71 -13.23 9.55
N PHE A 95 12.25 -12.09 10.05
CA PHE A 95 10.95 -12.03 10.74
C PHE A 95 9.77 -12.28 9.80
N GLU A 96 9.85 -11.86 8.53
CA GLU A 96 8.84 -12.21 7.53
C GLU A 96 8.90 -13.70 7.18
N GLU A 97 10.08 -14.33 7.14
CA GLU A 97 10.21 -15.77 6.95
C GLU A 97 9.44 -16.55 8.02
N THR A 98 9.50 -16.13 9.29
CA THR A 98 8.70 -16.72 10.38
C THR A 98 7.20 -16.69 10.06
N GLN A 99 6.68 -15.57 9.54
CA GLN A 99 5.27 -15.44 9.17
C GLN A 99 4.93 -16.31 7.95
N ILE A 100 5.83 -16.41 6.98
CA ILE A 100 5.65 -17.26 5.80
C ILE A 100 5.59 -18.74 6.22
N VAL A 101 6.54 -19.20 7.02
CA VAL A 101 6.57 -20.56 7.58
C VAL A 101 5.26 -20.87 8.34
N PHE A 102 4.76 -19.92 9.14
CA PHE A 102 3.48 -20.04 9.83
C PHE A 102 2.29 -20.20 8.85
N LEU A 103 2.20 -19.33 7.84
CA LEU A 103 1.09 -19.33 6.89
C LEU A 103 1.05 -20.58 6.00
N HIS A 104 2.19 -21.26 5.78
CA HIS A 104 2.23 -22.48 4.96
C HIS A 104 1.44 -23.65 5.53
N MET A 105 1.20 -23.64 6.85
CA MET A 105 0.29 -24.55 7.52
C MET A 105 -1.09 -24.61 6.86
N LYS A 106 -1.56 -23.46 6.35
CA LYS A 106 -2.88 -23.33 5.73
C LYS A 106 -3.01 -24.13 4.43
N PHE A 107 -1.91 -24.42 3.73
CA PHE A 107 -1.92 -25.23 2.52
C PHE A 107 -2.16 -26.72 2.79
N ASN A 108 -2.15 -27.14 4.06
CA ASN A 108 -2.53 -28.50 4.47
C ASN A 108 -3.98 -28.62 4.93
N SER A 109 -4.76 -27.54 4.85
CA SER A 109 -6.19 -27.60 5.13
C SER A 109 -6.88 -28.59 4.16
N PRO A 110 -7.86 -29.39 4.63
CA PRO A 110 -8.60 -30.33 3.77
C PRO A 110 -9.27 -29.67 2.56
N ALA A 111 -9.65 -28.40 2.71
CA ALA A 111 -10.17 -27.57 1.63
C ALA A 111 -9.44 -26.22 1.60
N PRO A 112 -9.22 -25.62 0.42
CA PRO A 112 -8.69 -24.26 0.32
C PRO A 112 -9.57 -23.22 1.03
N MET A 113 -8.96 -22.37 1.84
CA MET A 113 -9.66 -21.37 2.65
C MET A 113 -9.28 -19.96 2.26
N TYR A 114 -10.26 -19.07 2.23
CA TYR A 114 -10.01 -17.63 2.03
C TYR A 114 -9.12 -17.04 3.13
N GLU A 115 -8.37 -15.98 2.82
CA GLU A 115 -7.42 -15.36 3.75
C GLU A 115 -8.08 -14.86 5.04
N TRP A 116 -9.33 -14.42 4.98
CA TRP A 116 -10.13 -14.04 6.14
C TRP A 116 -10.58 -15.20 7.04
N LYS A 117 -10.37 -16.46 6.63
CA LYS A 117 -10.62 -17.61 7.50
C LYS A 117 -9.36 -17.90 8.32
N SER A 118 -9.49 -17.76 9.65
CA SER A 118 -8.44 -18.15 10.59
C SER A 118 -8.14 -19.64 10.50
N PHE A 119 -6.85 -19.97 10.37
CA PHE A 119 -6.36 -21.34 10.49
C PHE A 119 -5.24 -21.35 11.51
N THR A 120 -5.56 -21.76 12.73
CA THR A 120 -4.64 -21.78 13.86
C THR A 120 -4.67 -23.14 14.51
N LEU A 121 -3.49 -23.77 14.66
CA LEU A 121 -3.33 -24.90 15.55
C LEU A 121 -3.10 -24.38 16.97
N ASP A 122 -3.71 -25.01 17.97
CA ASP A 122 -3.50 -24.66 19.37
C ASP A 122 -2.16 -25.22 19.87
N VAL A 123 -1.06 -24.66 19.34
CA VAL A 123 0.31 -24.98 19.71
C VAL A 123 0.95 -23.71 20.25
N PRO A 124 1.16 -23.59 21.58
CA PRO A 124 1.71 -22.39 22.21
C PRO A 124 2.99 -21.89 21.59
N GLU A 125 3.88 -22.81 21.23
CA GLU A 125 5.19 -22.51 20.67
C GLU A 125 5.07 -21.84 19.30
N LEU A 126 4.13 -22.26 18.44
CA LEU A 126 3.88 -21.60 17.15
C LEU A 126 3.45 -20.16 17.35
N THR A 127 2.47 -19.93 18.24
CA THR A 127 1.97 -18.58 18.49
C THR A 127 3.02 -17.70 19.15
N HIS A 128 3.78 -18.25 20.11
CA HIS A 128 4.88 -17.53 20.74
C HIS A 128 5.90 -17.05 19.70
N GLN A 129 6.38 -17.94 18.82
CA GLN A 129 7.37 -17.57 17.81
C GLN A 129 6.81 -16.58 16.78
N ARG A 130 5.53 -16.71 16.38
CA ARG A 130 4.86 -15.74 15.52
C ARG A 130 4.80 -14.35 16.18
N THR A 131 4.42 -14.31 17.45
CA THR A 131 4.37 -13.06 18.23
C THR A 131 5.75 -12.43 18.39
N VAL A 132 6.80 -13.20 18.64
CA VAL A 132 8.18 -12.68 18.70
C VAL A 132 8.57 -12.02 17.39
N ALA A 133 8.26 -12.62 16.24
CA ALA A 133 8.54 -12.03 14.93
C ALA A 133 7.78 -10.72 14.70
N PHE A 134 6.49 -10.68 15.04
CA PHE A 134 5.69 -9.46 14.92
C PHE A 134 6.23 -8.32 15.78
N ILE A 135 6.58 -8.58 17.03
CA ILE A 135 7.13 -7.55 17.91
C ILE A 135 8.51 -7.10 17.44
N GLY A 136 9.39 -8.02 17.04
CA GLY A 136 10.71 -7.68 16.48
C GLY A 136 10.60 -6.81 15.23
N ALA A 137 9.72 -7.15 14.30
CA ALA A 137 9.45 -6.35 13.11
C ALA A 137 8.83 -4.98 13.46
N ALA A 138 7.87 -4.94 14.40
CA ALA A 138 7.26 -3.68 14.84
C ALA A 138 8.29 -2.69 15.39
N GLU A 139 9.24 -3.16 16.19
CA GLU A 139 10.30 -2.32 16.76
C GLU A 139 11.27 -1.79 15.70
N ILE A 140 11.55 -2.57 14.66
CA ILE A 140 12.33 -2.09 13.52
C ILE A 140 11.55 -1.01 12.76
N TYR A 141 10.30 -1.26 12.41
CA TYR A 141 9.48 -0.28 11.68
C TYR A 141 9.30 1.03 12.46
N GLU A 142 9.16 0.95 13.78
CA GLU A 142 9.10 2.12 14.66
C GLU A 142 10.41 2.94 14.60
N LYS A 143 11.58 2.28 14.64
CA LYS A 143 12.89 2.93 14.46
C LYS A 143 13.05 3.56 13.06
N LEU A 144 12.49 2.93 12.04
CA LEU A 144 12.47 3.46 10.66
C LEU A 144 11.41 4.58 10.47
N GLY A 145 10.60 4.90 11.48
CA GLY A 145 9.53 5.89 11.34
C GLY A 145 8.32 5.41 10.54
N ASN A 146 8.23 4.12 10.21
CA ASN A 146 7.04 3.50 9.62
C ASN A 146 6.06 3.11 10.73
N THR A 147 5.42 4.13 11.31
CA THR A 147 4.48 3.93 12.41
C THR A 147 3.27 3.10 12.00
N ALA A 148 2.85 3.13 10.73
CA ALA A 148 1.70 2.38 10.24
C ALA A 148 1.95 0.87 10.31
N THR A 149 3.02 0.40 9.66
CA THR A 149 3.36 -1.02 9.65
C THR A 149 3.78 -1.51 11.04
N ALA A 150 4.40 -0.65 11.86
CA ALA A 150 4.63 -0.97 13.28
C ALA A 150 3.31 -1.23 14.04
N THR A 151 2.31 -0.36 13.87
CA THR A 151 0.97 -0.55 14.46
C THR A 151 0.32 -1.85 13.98
N GLU A 152 0.43 -2.18 12.68
CA GLU A 152 -0.10 -3.44 12.13
C GLU A 152 0.44 -4.66 12.86
N ARG A 153 1.77 -4.74 12.98
CA ARG A 153 2.42 -5.93 13.55
C ARG A 153 2.04 -6.11 15.02
N ARG A 154 1.88 -5.00 15.76
CA ARG A 154 1.35 -5.03 17.13
C ARG A 154 -0.12 -5.47 17.17
N TRP A 155 -0.94 -5.00 16.23
CA TRP A 155 -2.35 -5.38 16.13
C TRP A 155 -2.53 -6.86 15.77
N GLU A 156 -1.80 -7.36 14.76
CA GLU A 156 -1.80 -8.77 14.35
C GLU A 156 -1.31 -9.69 15.46
N CYS A 157 -0.34 -9.24 16.26
CA CYS A 157 0.05 -9.93 17.49
C CYS A 157 -1.14 -10.06 18.44
N SER A 158 -1.85 -8.96 18.70
CA SER A 158 -3.01 -8.94 19.60
C SER A 158 -4.13 -9.87 19.11
N THR A 159 -4.50 -9.80 17.82
CA THR A 159 -5.55 -10.63 17.26
C THR A 159 -5.18 -12.12 17.27
N ALA A 160 -3.92 -12.45 17.01
CA ALA A 160 -3.42 -13.83 17.09
C ALA A 160 -3.45 -14.39 18.53
N VAL A 161 -3.26 -13.54 19.55
CA VAL A 161 -3.32 -13.94 20.96
C VAL A 161 -4.76 -14.07 21.45
N VAL A 162 -5.66 -13.17 21.02
CA VAL A 162 -7.07 -13.17 21.44
C VAL A 162 -7.81 -14.44 21.03
N SER A 163 -7.39 -15.12 19.96
CA SER A 163 -8.00 -16.39 19.53
C SER A 163 -7.56 -17.64 20.31
N LEU A 164 -6.60 -17.54 21.24
CA LEU A 164 -6.05 -18.71 21.97
C LEU A 164 -6.89 -19.10 23.22
N SER A 165 -6.55 -20.23 23.83
CA SER A 165 -7.07 -20.60 25.16
C SER A 165 -6.56 -19.67 26.27
N ASP A 166 -7.32 -19.52 27.36
CA ASP A 166 -6.95 -18.63 28.47
C ASP A 166 -5.65 -19.03 29.17
N ALA A 167 -5.34 -20.33 29.21
CA ALA A 167 -4.08 -20.84 29.74
C ALA A 167 -2.88 -20.32 28.94
N HIS A 168 -2.98 -20.30 27.59
CA HIS A 168 -1.92 -19.81 26.72
C HIS A 168 -1.76 -18.29 26.80
N LYS A 169 -2.90 -17.56 26.75
CA LYS A 169 -2.96 -16.10 26.87
C LYS A 169 -2.37 -15.60 28.19
N SER A 170 -2.63 -16.31 29.28
CA SER A 170 -2.31 -15.84 30.62
C SER A 170 -0.84 -16.04 31.01
N SER A 171 -0.06 -16.75 30.19
CA SER A 171 1.36 -16.99 30.46
C SER A 171 2.15 -15.68 30.57
N PRO A 172 3.09 -15.55 31.54
CA PRO A 172 3.88 -14.33 31.70
C PRO A 172 4.65 -13.91 30.44
N ALA A 173 5.15 -14.88 29.67
CA ALA A 173 5.85 -14.62 28.41
C ALA A 173 4.93 -13.97 27.37
N MET A 174 3.71 -14.49 27.19
CA MET A 174 2.76 -13.93 26.24
C MET A 174 2.25 -12.56 26.68
N LYS A 175 1.98 -12.34 27.97
CA LYS A 175 1.60 -11.01 28.49
C LYS A 175 2.67 -9.96 28.26
N ARG A 176 3.95 -10.31 28.39
CA ARG A 176 5.07 -9.39 28.11
C ARG A 176 5.14 -9.01 26.63
N LEU A 177 4.94 -9.97 25.73
CA LEU A 177 4.99 -9.72 24.29
C LEU A 177 3.75 -8.97 23.79
N ASN A 178 2.56 -9.38 24.23
CA ASN A 178 1.29 -8.76 23.87
C ASN A 178 0.94 -7.59 24.80
N ASN A 179 1.81 -6.59 24.85
CA ASN A 179 1.66 -5.43 25.72
C ASN A 179 0.49 -4.53 25.24
N THR A 180 -0.60 -4.52 26.00
CA THR A 180 -1.83 -3.77 25.71
C THR A 180 -1.62 -2.27 25.66
N ASP A 181 -0.73 -1.72 26.49
CA ASP A 181 -0.46 -0.28 26.52
C ASP A 181 0.27 0.16 25.25
N LYS A 182 1.21 -0.65 24.76
CA LYS A 182 1.89 -0.41 23.48
C LYS A 182 0.92 -0.51 22.30
N ILE A 183 -0.02 -1.44 22.33
CA ILE A 183 -1.07 -1.56 21.30
C ILE A 183 -1.98 -0.34 21.34
N ALA A 184 -2.46 0.04 22.53
CA ALA A 184 -3.31 1.21 22.72
C ALA A 184 -2.60 2.50 22.27
N ALA A 185 -1.31 2.67 22.57
CA ALA A 185 -0.51 3.78 22.08
C ALA A 185 -0.36 3.76 20.55
N ALA A 186 -0.14 2.60 19.95
CA ALA A 186 0.05 2.45 18.51
C ALA A 186 -1.21 2.84 17.70
N ILE A 187 -2.40 2.48 18.16
CA ILE A 187 -3.68 2.85 17.50
C ILE A 187 -4.13 4.30 17.78
N GLN A 188 -3.41 5.02 18.65
CA GLN A 188 -3.61 6.46 18.85
C GLN A 188 -2.80 7.31 17.89
N LEU A 189 -1.76 6.74 17.26
CA LEU A 189 -0.92 7.44 16.31
C LEU A 189 -1.68 7.82 15.03
N ARG A 190 -1.14 8.79 14.31
CA ARG A 190 -1.47 8.99 12.89
C ARG A 190 -0.28 8.59 12.03
N HIS A 191 -0.52 8.43 10.73
CA HIS A 191 0.44 7.77 9.83
C HIS A 191 0.64 8.57 8.53
N PRO A 192 1.73 9.36 8.43
CA PRO A 192 2.78 9.55 9.42
C PRO A 192 2.30 10.41 10.60
N ASP A 193 2.93 10.30 11.77
CA ASP A 193 2.51 11.09 12.91
C ASP A 193 2.99 12.56 12.74
N PRO A 194 2.09 13.57 12.83
CA PRO A 194 2.45 14.97 12.66
C PRO A 194 3.54 15.45 13.64
N SER A 195 3.61 14.86 14.84
CA SER A 195 4.59 15.21 15.87
C SER A 195 5.98 14.59 15.66
N ILE A 196 6.07 13.56 14.80
CA ILE A 196 7.30 12.79 14.59
C ILE A 196 7.90 13.02 13.21
N CYS A 197 7.09 13.15 12.15
CA CYS A 197 7.55 13.14 10.75
C CYS A 197 8.71 14.10 10.43
N HIS A 198 8.76 15.28 11.07
CA HIS A 198 9.80 16.26 10.83
C HIS A 198 11.17 15.90 11.41
N LYS A 199 11.19 15.03 12.41
CA LYS A 199 12.40 14.54 13.08
C LYS A 199 13.00 13.35 12.36
N LEU A 200 12.23 12.71 11.48
CA LEU A 200 12.70 11.56 10.72
C LEU A 200 13.76 11.99 9.71
N SER A 201 14.83 11.19 9.62
CA SER A 201 15.87 11.29 8.62
C SER A 201 16.14 9.89 8.05
N VAL A 202 16.74 9.84 6.88
CA VAL A 202 17.18 8.57 6.29
C VAL A 202 18.31 8.01 7.15
N THR A 203 18.02 6.90 7.84
CA THR A 203 18.98 6.15 8.66
C THR A 203 19.32 4.79 8.04
N CYS A 204 18.45 4.29 7.16
CA CYS A 204 18.65 3.06 6.41
C CYS A 204 18.26 3.30 4.92
N PRO A 205 19.20 3.72 4.05
CA PRO A 205 18.91 4.06 2.64
C PRO A 205 18.32 2.91 1.81
N ASN A 206 18.51 1.66 2.24
CA ASN A 206 17.88 0.50 1.61
C ASN A 206 16.38 0.36 1.94
N LEU A 207 15.90 1.03 2.98
CA LEU A 207 14.52 0.93 3.49
C LEU A 207 13.80 2.29 3.52
N GLN A 208 14.52 3.37 3.27
CA GLN A 208 14.03 4.73 3.36
C GLN A 208 14.62 5.58 2.23
N VAL A 209 13.84 6.56 1.79
CA VAL A 209 14.31 7.61 0.90
C VAL A 209 13.77 8.95 1.37
N GLN A 210 14.49 10.04 1.11
CA GLN A 210 14.00 11.37 1.43
C GLN A 210 13.01 11.84 0.35
N GLY A 211 11.94 12.54 0.77
CA GLY A 211 11.02 13.18 -0.16
C GLY A 211 10.39 14.45 0.37
N SER A 212 9.64 15.12 -0.51
CA SER A 212 8.94 16.38 -0.26
C SER A 212 7.61 16.40 -1.02
N TRP A 213 6.56 16.85 -0.35
CA TRP A 213 5.27 17.11 -0.97
C TRP A 213 5.07 18.61 -1.14
N LYS A 214 5.05 19.08 -2.39
CA LYS A 214 4.79 20.48 -2.74
C LYS A 214 3.35 20.65 -3.21
N LYS A 215 2.56 21.42 -2.46
CA LYS A 215 1.23 21.84 -2.93
C LYS A 215 1.38 22.82 -4.07
N LEU A 216 0.76 22.54 -5.22
CA LEU A 216 0.81 23.44 -6.37
C LEU A 216 -0.11 24.63 -6.16
N THR A 217 0.36 25.81 -6.57
CA THR A 217 -0.45 27.02 -6.65
C THR A 217 -1.21 27.03 -7.97
N LEU A 218 -2.52 27.23 -7.90
CA LEU A 218 -3.39 27.36 -9.06
C LEU A 218 -3.91 28.79 -9.14
N LYS A 219 -4.04 29.34 -10.35
CA LYS A 219 -4.68 30.65 -10.52
C LYS A 219 -6.13 30.58 -10.06
N PRO A 220 -6.65 31.64 -9.39
CA PRO A 220 -8.07 31.78 -9.15
C PRO A 220 -8.81 31.80 -10.49
N ALA A 221 -9.49 30.71 -10.83
CA ALA A 221 -10.30 30.62 -12.04
C ALA A 221 -11.75 30.96 -11.72
N THR A 222 -12.48 31.52 -12.68
CA THR A 222 -13.93 31.78 -12.56
C THR A 222 -14.73 30.50 -12.36
N LYS A 223 -14.25 29.37 -12.91
CA LYS A 223 -14.72 28.02 -12.63
C LYS A 223 -13.55 27.12 -12.25
N THR A 224 -13.72 26.34 -11.19
CA THR A 224 -12.75 25.33 -10.76
C THR A 224 -13.41 23.97 -10.79
N ILE A 225 -12.60 22.92 -10.94
CA ILE A 225 -13.07 21.53 -10.84
C ILE A 225 -13.70 21.18 -9.48
N GLY A 226 -13.37 21.95 -8.43
CA GLY A 226 -13.87 21.68 -7.09
C GLY A 226 -13.27 20.42 -6.45
N ALA A 227 -13.67 20.18 -5.20
CA ALA A 227 -13.22 19.03 -4.44
C ALA A 227 -14.04 17.78 -4.76
N ARG A 228 -13.39 16.64 -5.00
CA ARG A 228 -14.07 15.40 -5.40
C ARG A 228 -13.29 14.13 -5.01
N GLN A 229 -14.01 13.03 -4.97
CA GLN A 229 -13.52 11.66 -4.72
C GLN A 229 -14.17 10.68 -5.72
N ARG A 230 -13.67 9.44 -5.80
CA ARG A 230 -14.16 8.39 -6.71
C ARG A 230 -14.22 8.83 -8.18
N PHE A 231 -13.25 9.62 -8.63
CA PHE A 231 -13.12 10.08 -10.02
C PHE A 231 -12.02 9.28 -10.74
N ALA A 232 -11.96 9.36 -12.06
CA ALA A 232 -10.84 8.85 -12.85
C ALA A 232 -9.91 10.02 -13.24
N SER A 233 -8.62 9.74 -13.33
CA SER A 233 -7.63 10.71 -13.83
C SER A 233 -6.47 10.02 -14.52
N PHE A 234 -5.76 10.75 -15.36
CA PHE A 234 -4.52 10.33 -15.99
C PHE A 234 -3.69 11.56 -16.38
N ILE A 235 -2.41 11.35 -16.70
CA ILE A 235 -1.56 12.39 -17.30
C ILE A 235 -1.19 11.99 -18.73
N TRP A 236 -1.23 12.97 -19.63
CA TRP A 236 -0.72 12.86 -21.00
C TRP A 236 -0.15 14.21 -21.42
N ASP A 237 1.05 14.22 -22.02
CA ASP A 237 1.73 15.43 -22.53
C ASP A 237 1.81 16.52 -21.45
N SER A 238 2.25 16.16 -20.24
CA SER A 238 2.26 17.04 -19.04
C SER A 238 0.92 17.72 -18.70
N HIS A 239 -0.22 17.17 -19.11
CA HIS A 239 -1.55 17.62 -18.72
C HIS A 239 -2.24 16.61 -17.81
N LEU A 240 -2.78 17.06 -16.67
CA LEU A 240 -3.60 16.26 -15.77
C LEU A 240 -5.07 16.32 -16.19
N TYR A 241 -5.62 15.17 -16.55
CA TYR A 241 -7.02 14.99 -16.94
C TYR A 241 -7.82 14.41 -15.77
N VAL A 242 -9.01 14.93 -15.51
CA VAL A 242 -9.88 14.47 -14.40
C VAL A 242 -11.34 14.44 -14.83
N ILE A 243 -11.99 13.28 -14.71
CA ILE A 243 -13.39 13.06 -15.07
C ILE A 243 -14.21 12.49 -13.91
N GLY A 244 -15.42 13.03 -13.74
CA GLY A 244 -16.43 12.46 -12.85
C GLY A 244 -16.11 12.63 -11.37
N GLY A 245 -16.59 11.70 -10.55
CA GLY A 245 -16.54 11.73 -9.09
C GLY A 245 -17.76 12.38 -8.44
N TRP A 246 -17.65 12.63 -7.15
CA TRP A 246 -18.68 13.31 -6.35
C TRP A 246 -18.08 14.04 -5.15
N THR A 247 -18.86 14.93 -4.54
CA THR A 247 -18.46 15.72 -3.36
C THR A 247 -18.68 14.99 -2.02
N GLY A 248 -19.20 13.77 -2.04
CA GLY A 248 -19.62 13.06 -0.83
C GLY A 248 -20.79 13.76 -0.13
N ASP A 249 -20.80 13.72 1.20
CA ASP A 249 -21.91 14.22 2.05
C ASP A 249 -22.00 15.75 2.06
N ILE A 250 -20.96 16.43 1.56
CA ILE A 250 -20.96 17.88 1.42
C ILE A 250 -21.58 18.21 0.06
N GLY A 251 -22.88 18.53 0.08
CA GLY A 251 -23.60 19.03 -1.10
C GLY A 251 -24.13 17.96 -2.05
N PHE A 252 -23.79 16.67 -1.85
CA PHE A 252 -24.31 15.53 -2.63
C PHE A 252 -24.28 15.74 -4.15
N GLN A 253 -23.22 16.39 -4.64
CA GLN A 253 -23.08 16.70 -6.06
C GLN A 253 -22.33 15.57 -6.76
N PHE A 254 -22.96 15.03 -7.80
CA PHE A 254 -22.39 14.03 -8.68
C PHE A 254 -21.88 14.68 -9.95
N TYR A 255 -20.74 14.19 -10.44
CA TYR A 255 -20.07 14.76 -11.59
C TYR A 255 -19.98 13.76 -12.74
N LYS A 256 -20.12 14.31 -13.95
CA LYS A 256 -19.77 13.70 -15.24
C LYS A 256 -18.98 14.66 -16.14
N ASP A 257 -18.56 15.79 -15.56
CA ASP A 257 -17.76 16.79 -16.22
C ASP A 257 -16.33 16.27 -16.44
N PHE A 258 -15.62 16.91 -17.37
CA PHE A 258 -14.26 16.54 -17.72
C PHE A 258 -13.37 17.78 -17.75
N TRP A 259 -12.19 17.68 -17.15
CA TRP A 259 -11.28 18.80 -16.92
C TRP A 259 -9.85 18.44 -17.26
N CYS A 260 -9.07 19.46 -17.60
CA CYS A 260 -7.66 19.39 -17.93
C CYS A 260 -6.90 20.49 -17.17
N LEU A 261 -5.70 20.17 -16.69
CA LEU A 261 -4.77 21.12 -16.07
C LEU A 261 -3.39 20.97 -16.70
N ASP A 262 -2.84 22.04 -17.26
CA ASP A 262 -1.46 22.10 -17.71
C ASP A 262 -0.51 22.09 -16.49
N LEU A 263 0.34 21.08 -16.38
CA LEU A 263 1.30 20.94 -15.28
C LEU A 263 2.62 21.67 -15.56
N ALA A 264 2.93 21.95 -16.83
CA ALA A 264 4.14 22.62 -17.28
C ALA A 264 4.11 24.13 -17.01
N ASP A 265 2.93 24.78 -17.05
CA ASP A 265 2.79 26.21 -16.73
C ASP A 265 2.97 26.49 -15.23
N GLU A 266 4.20 26.63 -14.75
CA GLU A 266 4.48 26.71 -13.32
C GLU A 266 3.82 27.90 -12.58
N THR A 267 3.58 28.99 -13.30
CA THR A 267 3.09 30.26 -12.73
C THR A 267 1.63 30.54 -13.06
N GLY A 268 1.08 29.84 -14.04
CA GLY A 268 -0.25 30.11 -14.59
C GLY A 268 -1.22 28.95 -14.62
N ARG A 269 -0.89 27.80 -14.01
CA ARG A 269 -1.78 26.62 -13.91
C ARG A 269 -3.24 27.00 -13.67
N GLN A 270 -4.08 26.67 -14.65
CA GLN A 270 -5.50 26.89 -14.61
C GLN A 270 -6.26 25.70 -15.19
N TRP A 271 -7.36 25.33 -14.53
CA TRP A 271 -8.26 24.30 -15.02
C TRP A 271 -9.02 24.76 -16.26
N ARG A 272 -9.06 23.89 -17.28
CA ARG A 272 -9.85 24.04 -18.50
C ARG A 272 -10.91 22.95 -18.58
N ILE A 273 -12.12 23.31 -18.94
CA ILE A 273 -13.23 22.36 -19.14
C ILE A 273 -13.06 21.69 -20.52
N LEU A 274 -13.25 20.38 -20.57
CA LEU A 274 -13.30 19.55 -21.76
C LEU A 274 -14.75 19.16 -22.08
N PRO A 275 -15.03 18.60 -23.28
CA PRO A 275 -16.36 18.09 -23.60
C PRO A 275 -16.86 17.07 -22.58
N GLU A 276 -18.09 17.26 -22.11
CA GLU A 276 -18.73 16.35 -21.17
C GLU A 276 -18.82 14.93 -21.71
N TYR A 277 -18.87 13.96 -20.79
CA TYR A 277 -19.11 12.57 -21.13
C TYR A 277 -20.49 12.41 -21.82
N PRO A 278 -20.56 11.80 -23.01
CA PRO A 278 -21.75 11.90 -23.87
C PRO A 278 -22.94 11.05 -23.43
N LEU A 279 -22.75 10.10 -22.52
CA LEU A 279 -23.83 9.22 -22.10
C LEU A 279 -24.66 9.81 -20.97
N PRO A 280 -25.97 9.52 -20.92
CA PRO A 280 -26.90 10.11 -19.95
C PRO A 280 -26.78 9.44 -18.57
N VAL A 281 -25.57 9.43 -18.02
CA VAL A 281 -25.30 8.94 -16.66
C VAL A 281 -25.40 10.11 -15.68
N ARG A 282 -25.90 9.83 -14.47
CA ARG A 282 -25.93 10.81 -13.38
C ARG A 282 -24.52 11.13 -12.85
N ALA A 283 -23.65 10.11 -12.85
CA ALA A 283 -22.31 10.19 -12.29
C ALA A 283 -21.39 9.17 -12.96
N LEU A 284 -20.09 9.47 -13.00
CA LEU A 284 -19.04 8.48 -13.21
C LEU A 284 -18.28 8.31 -11.90
N LEU A 285 -18.50 7.20 -11.21
CA LEU A 285 -17.92 6.91 -9.90
C LEU A 285 -17.02 5.68 -9.97
N SER A 286 -15.81 5.80 -9.45
CA SER A 286 -14.85 4.69 -9.34
C SER A 286 -14.58 3.96 -10.66
N ALA A 287 -14.75 4.65 -11.78
CA ALA A 287 -14.32 4.17 -13.08
C ALA A 287 -12.80 4.34 -13.21
N SER A 288 -12.19 3.57 -14.10
CA SER A 288 -10.77 3.69 -14.41
C SER A 288 -10.56 4.18 -15.83
N MET A 289 -9.52 4.98 -16.03
CA MET A 289 -9.06 5.36 -17.37
C MET A 289 -7.61 4.95 -17.57
N VAL A 290 -7.29 4.45 -18.76
CA VAL A 290 -5.93 4.08 -19.17
C VAL A 290 -5.56 4.72 -20.50
N VAL A 291 -4.32 5.20 -20.62
CA VAL A 291 -3.83 5.92 -21.81
C VAL A 291 -3.08 4.96 -22.73
N HIS A 292 -3.55 4.82 -23.97
CA HIS A 292 -2.80 4.22 -25.05
C HIS A 292 -2.04 5.32 -25.80
N ARG A 293 -0.73 5.42 -25.55
CA ARG A 293 0.08 6.52 -26.11
C ARG A 293 0.17 6.49 -27.64
N GLU A 294 0.33 5.30 -28.23
CA GLU A 294 0.45 5.17 -29.69
C GLU A 294 -0.85 5.55 -30.43
N GLU A 295 -2.01 5.06 -29.96
CA GLU A 295 -3.33 5.48 -30.48
C GLU A 295 -3.73 6.89 -30.05
N LYS A 296 -3.00 7.52 -29.12
CA LYS A 296 -3.33 8.83 -28.51
C LYS A 296 -4.76 8.89 -27.98
N ARG A 297 -5.17 7.85 -27.27
CA ARG A 297 -6.51 7.69 -26.70
C ARG A 297 -6.45 7.31 -25.23
N ALA A 298 -7.39 7.86 -24.45
CA ALA A 298 -7.63 7.43 -23.07
C ALA A 298 -8.94 6.63 -23.00
N TYR A 299 -8.88 5.35 -22.65
CA TYR A 299 -10.03 4.44 -22.61
C TYR A 299 -10.69 4.46 -21.24
N LEU A 300 -12.01 4.61 -21.20
CA LEU A 300 -12.82 4.56 -19.99
C LEU A 300 -13.41 3.16 -19.80
N ILE A 301 -13.04 2.52 -18.70
CA ILE A 301 -13.48 1.16 -18.36
C ILE A 301 -14.58 1.21 -17.31
N THR A 302 -15.77 0.76 -17.70
CA THR A 302 -16.98 0.75 -16.85
C THR A 302 -17.68 -0.61 -16.80
N GLY A 303 -17.09 -1.65 -17.40
CA GLY A 303 -17.70 -2.99 -17.49
C GLY A 303 -18.74 -3.18 -18.61
N ARG A 304 -19.01 -2.17 -19.45
CA ARG A 304 -19.94 -2.30 -20.59
C ARG A 304 -19.31 -2.96 -21.80
N SER A 305 -20.15 -3.53 -22.67
CA SER A 305 -19.74 -4.09 -23.97
C SER A 305 -19.28 -3.05 -24.98
N ARG A 306 -19.55 -1.78 -24.70
CA ARG A 306 -19.00 -0.63 -25.40
C ARG A 306 -17.96 0.03 -24.51
N VAL A 307 -16.74 0.17 -25.03
CA VAL A 307 -15.66 0.89 -24.37
C VAL A 307 -15.58 2.28 -24.98
N ASP A 308 -15.78 3.30 -24.16
CA ASP A 308 -15.65 4.69 -24.60
C ASP A 308 -14.19 5.12 -24.48
N TYR A 309 -13.78 6.05 -25.33
CA TYR A 309 -12.46 6.65 -25.27
C TYR A 309 -12.53 8.15 -25.49
N PHE A 310 -11.57 8.87 -24.94
CA PHE A 310 -11.31 10.26 -25.27
C PHE A 310 -10.10 10.33 -26.19
N ASP A 311 -10.29 10.89 -27.37
CA ASP A 311 -9.22 11.15 -28.33
C ASP A 311 -8.43 12.38 -27.87
N LEU A 312 -7.15 12.18 -27.52
CA LEU A 312 -6.33 13.18 -26.85
C LEU A 312 -5.87 14.30 -27.79
N VAL A 313 -5.93 14.07 -29.10
CA VAL A 313 -5.54 15.05 -30.12
C VAL A 313 -6.72 15.93 -30.51
N THR A 314 -7.88 15.31 -30.75
CA THR A 314 -9.08 16.03 -31.20
C THR A 314 -9.95 16.51 -30.03
N GLU A 315 -9.65 16.07 -28.81
CA GLU A 315 -10.42 16.31 -27.59
C GLU A 315 -11.89 15.91 -27.70
N ARG A 316 -12.16 14.77 -28.35
CA ARG A 316 -13.51 14.27 -28.59
C ARG A 316 -13.72 12.89 -28.01
N TRP A 317 -14.93 12.66 -27.52
CA TRP A 317 -15.38 11.33 -27.13
C TRP A 317 -15.68 10.47 -28.36
N GLY A 318 -15.17 9.25 -28.32
CA GLY A 318 -15.50 8.17 -29.24
C GLY A 318 -15.80 6.89 -28.47
N SER A 319 -16.06 5.83 -29.21
CA SER A 319 -16.31 4.53 -28.60
C SER A 319 -16.03 3.38 -29.55
N ILE A 320 -15.66 2.24 -29.00
CA ILE A 320 -15.53 0.98 -29.72
C ILE A 320 -16.54 -0.03 -29.17
N LYS A 321 -17.21 -0.74 -30.07
CA LYS A 321 -17.98 -1.93 -29.71
C LYS A 321 -17.00 -3.07 -29.50
N THR A 322 -17.10 -3.74 -28.37
CA THR A 322 -16.30 -4.92 -28.03
C THR A 322 -17.19 -6.15 -27.94
N THR A 323 -16.59 -7.33 -27.99
CA THR A 323 -17.32 -8.61 -27.90
C THR A 323 -16.68 -9.52 -26.88
N PHE A 324 -17.47 -10.37 -26.25
CA PHE A 324 -17.02 -11.48 -25.42
C PHE A 324 -17.73 -12.75 -25.91
N GLN A 325 -17.04 -13.88 -25.91
CA GLN A 325 -17.62 -15.18 -26.20
C GLN A 325 -17.28 -16.14 -25.07
N ALA A 326 -18.28 -16.43 -24.25
CA ALA A 326 -18.16 -17.31 -23.10
C ALA A 326 -17.83 -18.73 -23.55
N THR A 327 -16.69 -19.21 -23.09
CA THR A 327 -16.34 -20.62 -23.08
C THR A 327 -17.15 -21.37 -22.02
N GLU A 328 -17.07 -22.69 -22.04
CA GLU A 328 -17.72 -23.50 -21.00
C GLU A 328 -17.14 -23.23 -19.62
N GLU A 329 -15.83 -23.04 -19.54
CA GLU A 329 -15.16 -22.70 -18.28
C GLU A 329 -15.60 -21.33 -17.76
N ASP A 330 -15.83 -20.35 -18.64
CA ASP A 330 -16.35 -19.04 -18.24
C ASP A 330 -17.73 -19.15 -17.58
N ARG A 331 -18.60 -20.02 -18.11
CA ARG A 331 -19.92 -20.29 -17.52
C ARG A 331 -19.79 -20.91 -16.13
N ARG A 332 -18.86 -21.85 -15.93
CA ARG A 332 -18.57 -22.43 -14.61
C ARG A 332 -18.04 -21.39 -13.62
N CYS A 333 -17.26 -20.42 -14.10
CA CYS A 333 -16.77 -19.29 -13.29
C CYS A 333 -17.84 -18.20 -13.05
N GLY A 334 -19.09 -18.44 -13.44
CA GLY A 334 -20.23 -17.59 -13.13
C GLY A 334 -20.60 -16.55 -14.19
N VAL A 335 -20.03 -16.63 -15.40
CA VAL A 335 -20.47 -15.78 -16.52
C VAL A 335 -21.89 -16.16 -16.95
N LYS A 336 -22.77 -15.17 -17.05
CA LYS A 336 -24.16 -15.32 -17.50
C LYS A 336 -24.39 -14.45 -18.74
N ASN A 337 -25.30 -14.85 -19.61
CA ASN A 337 -25.72 -14.08 -20.80
C ASN A 337 -24.55 -13.60 -21.69
N ASN A 338 -23.47 -14.38 -21.75
CA ASN A 338 -22.31 -14.08 -22.58
C ASN A 338 -21.61 -12.74 -22.25
N TRP A 339 -21.71 -12.27 -21.00
CA TRP A 339 -21.01 -11.07 -20.53
C TRP A 339 -20.53 -11.23 -19.08
N PRO A 340 -19.25 -10.96 -18.77
CA PRO A 340 -18.69 -11.27 -17.46
C PRO A 340 -18.99 -10.20 -16.38
N PHE A 341 -19.17 -8.93 -16.78
CA PHE A 341 -19.45 -7.83 -15.85
C PHE A 341 -20.95 -7.65 -15.68
N ARG A 342 -21.52 -8.24 -14.61
CA ARG A 342 -22.99 -8.26 -14.42
C ARG A 342 -23.57 -6.87 -14.22
N GLY A 343 -24.73 -6.64 -14.85
CA GLY A 343 -25.35 -5.31 -14.94
C GLY A 343 -24.58 -4.31 -15.80
N GLU A 344 -23.59 -4.77 -16.57
CA GLU A 344 -22.69 -3.94 -17.37
C GLU A 344 -22.04 -2.81 -16.57
N ASN A 345 -21.68 -3.11 -15.31
CA ASN A 345 -21.05 -2.17 -14.40
C ASN A 345 -19.77 -2.78 -13.84
N LEU A 346 -18.72 -1.97 -13.77
CA LEU A 346 -17.46 -2.30 -13.13
C LEU A 346 -16.91 -1.04 -12.47
N THR A 347 -16.71 -1.08 -11.16
CA THR A 347 -16.13 0.00 -10.37
C THR A 347 -15.01 -0.54 -9.50
N ASP A 348 -14.07 0.34 -9.11
CA ASP A 348 -13.00 0.03 -8.16
C ASP A 348 -12.12 -1.16 -8.60
N ALA A 349 -12.10 -1.45 -9.90
CA ALA A 349 -11.22 -2.45 -10.50
C ALA A 349 -9.83 -1.86 -10.74
N THR A 350 -8.81 -2.70 -10.62
CA THR A 350 -7.47 -2.37 -11.09
C THR A 350 -7.45 -2.49 -12.61
N VAL A 351 -7.04 -1.43 -13.31
CA VAL A 351 -6.99 -1.41 -14.77
C VAL A 351 -5.62 -0.94 -15.23
N VAL A 352 -4.97 -1.73 -16.09
CA VAL A 352 -3.67 -1.40 -16.70
C VAL A 352 -3.73 -1.63 -18.19
N ILE A 353 -2.82 -0.99 -18.94
CA ILE A 353 -2.66 -1.19 -20.38
C ILE A 353 -1.23 -1.60 -20.69
N ASN A 354 -1.06 -2.57 -21.57
CA ASN A 354 0.25 -3.03 -22.03
C ASN A 354 0.14 -3.54 -23.47
N LYS A 355 1.02 -3.09 -24.37
CA LYS A 355 1.14 -3.61 -25.75
C LYS A 355 -0.22 -3.75 -26.48
N GLY A 356 -1.04 -2.70 -26.46
CA GLY A 356 -2.35 -2.69 -27.13
C GLY A 356 -3.45 -3.51 -26.45
N LYS A 357 -3.21 -3.98 -25.23
CA LYS A 357 -4.17 -4.77 -24.46
C LYS A 357 -4.48 -4.12 -23.12
N ILE A 358 -5.76 -4.07 -22.78
CA ILE A 358 -6.24 -3.56 -21.48
C ILE A 358 -6.52 -4.76 -20.58
N TYR A 359 -5.98 -4.73 -19.38
CA TYR A 359 -6.19 -5.75 -18.36
C TYR A 359 -7.01 -5.18 -17.22
N THR A 360 -8.00 -5.95 -16.74
CA THR A 360 -8.82 -5.56 -15.59
C THR A 360 -8.80 -6.66 -14.54
N PHE A 361 -8.53 -6.33 -13.29
CA PHE A 361 -8.61 -7.25 -12.16
C PHE A 361 -9.57 -6.75 -11.08
N GLY A 362 -10.42 -7.66 -10.61
CA GLY A 362 -11.27 -7.45 -9.44
C GLY A 362 -12.29 -6.32 -9.62
N GLY A 363 -12.53 -5.56 -8.55
CA GLY A 363 -13.55 -4.53 -8.50
C GLY A 363 -14.94 -5.09 -8.18
N GLN A 364 -15.94 -4.20 -8.30
CA GLN A 364 -17.34 -4.45 -7.98
C GLN A 364 -18.21 -4.38 -9.25
N HIS A 365 -19.23 -5.21 -9.33
CA HIS A 365 -20.27 -5.14 -10.37
C HIS A 365 -21.67 -5.32 -9.74
N ALA A 366 -22.75 -5.29 -10.52
CA ALA A 366 -24.12 -5.20 -9.98
C ALA A 366 -24.54 -6.34 -9.02
N ASP A 367 -23.94 -7.52 -9.18
CA ASP A 367 -24.29 -8.73 -8.41
C ASP A 367 -23.33 -9.05 -7.24
N THR A 368 -22.24 -8.32 -7.05
CA THR A 368 -21.32 -8.52 -5.92
C THR A 368 -21.06 -7.20 -5.22
N ASN A 369 -21.10 -7.20 -3.89
CA ASN A 369 -20.66 -6.08 -3.06
C ASN A 369 -19.34 -6.37 -2.37
N ILE A 370 -18.96 -7.64 -2.22
CA ILE A 370 -17.66 -8.04 -1.64
C ILE A 370 -16.52 -7.68 -2.59
N GLY A 371 -16.79 -7.70 -3.90
CA GLY A 371 -15.80 -7.61 -4.96
C GLY A 371 -15.54 -8.99 -5.56
N CYS A 372 -14.83 -9.02 -6.69
CA CYS A 372 -14.49 -10.26 -7.39
C CYS A 372 -12.98 -10.41 -7.56
N ASN A 373 -12.52 -11.56 -8.05
CA ASN A 373 -11.14 -11.77 -8.49
C ASN A 373 -11.07 -12.05 -10.00
N LEU A 374 -12.09 -11.62 -10.74
CA LEU A 374 -12.17 -11.77 -12.18
C LEU A 374 -10.99 -11.03 -12.84
N PHE A 375 -10.22 -11.75 -13.66
CA PHE A 375 -9.12 -11.17 -14.43
C PHE A 375 -9.39 -11.30 -15.93
N MET A 376 -9.44 -10.16 -16.61
CA MET A 376 -9.84 -10.07 -18.01
C MET A 376 -8.78 -9.34 -18.83
N GLU A 377 -8.74 -9.67 -20.12
CA GLU A 377 -7.96 -8.99 -21.15
C GLU A 377 -8.92 -8.49 -22.25
N LEU A 378 -8.77 -7.24 -22.67
CA LEU A 378 -9.32 -6.68 -23.90
C LEU A 378 -8.17 -6.43 -24.88
N ASP A 379 -8.17 -7.15 -25.99
CA ASP A 379 -7.30 -6.87 -27.11
C ASP A 379 -7.93 -5.76 -27.97
N LEU A 380 -7.27 -4.61 -28.09
CA LEU A 380 -7.83 -3.44 -28.78
C LEU A 380 -7.83 -3.60 -30.30
N ALA A 381 -6.92 -4.39 -30.86
CA ALA A 381 -6.87 -4.66 -32.29
C ALA A 381 -8.07 -5.51 -32.72
N THR A 382 -8.37 -6.57 -31.98
CA THR A 382 -9.49 -7.47 -32.26
C THR A 382 -10.82 -7.01 -31.65
N LYS A 383 -10.76 -6.10 -30.66
CA LYS A 383 -11.89 -5.61 -29.85
C LYS A 383 -12.59 -6.75 -29.10
N ARG A 384 -11.83 -7.77 -28.71
CA ARG A 384 -12.34 -8.96 -28.03
C ARG A 384 -11.87 -9.01 -26.59
N TRP A 385 -12.83 -9.21 -25.69
CA TRP A 385 -12.56 -9.58 -24.32
C TRP A 385 -12.31 -11.08 -24.21
N LYS A 386 -11.40 -11.46 -23.32
CA LYS A 386 -11.14 -12.83 -22.90
C LYS A 386 -10.95 -12.87 -21.39
N ARG A 387 -11.50 -13.89 -20.73
CA ARG A 387 -11.17 -14.17 -19.32
C ARG A 387 -9.83 -14.88 -19.27
N LEU A 388 -8.96 -14.41 -18.40
CA LEU A 388 -7.67 -15.04 -18.11
C LEU A 388 -7.81 -16.00 -16.95
N THR A 389 -8.31 -15.53 -15.80
CA THR A 389 -8.51 -16.33 -14.58
C THR A 389 -9.65 -15.77 -13.71
N GLY A 390 -9.90 -16.42 -12.58
CA GLY A 390 -10.79 -15.91 -11.52
C GLY A 390 -12.27 -16.09 -11.83
N TYR A 391 -13.08 -15.55 -10.92
CA TYR A 391 -14.51 -15.81 -10.85
C TYR A 391 -15.31 -14.50 -10.86
N VAL A 392 -16.47 -14.54 -11.51
CA VAL A 392 -17.44 -13.42 -11.49
C VAL A 392 -18.04 -13.28 -10.09
N MET A 393 -18.37 -14.42 -9.45
CA MET A 393 -18.81 -14.49 -8.06
C MET A 393 -17.85 -15.40 -7.30
N SER A 394 -17.47 -15.01 -6.09
CA SER A 394 -16.58 -15.81 -5.25
C SER A 394 -17.13 -17.23 -5.01
N PRO A 395 -16.39 -18.30 -5.32
CA PRO A 395 -16.83 -19.67 -5.05
C PRO A 395 -16.84 -20.00 -3.54
N PRO A 396 -17.47 -21.11 -3.09
CA PRO A 396 -17.48 -21.51 -1.68
C PRO A 396 -16.09 -21.73 -1.08
N ASP A 397 -15.21 -22.37 -1.83
CA ASP A 397 -13.82 -22.61 -1.45
C ASP A 397 -12.91 -21.58 -2.11
N ALA A 398 -11.76 -21.31 -1.50
CA ALA A 398 -10.78 -20.43 -2.13
C ALA A 398 -10.03 -21.14 -3.26
N ASP A 399 -9.26 -20.38 -4.03
CA ASP A 399 -8.25 -20.93 -4.92
C ASP A 399 -6.92 -20.28 -4.56
N TYR A 400 -6.02 -21.07 -3.98
CA TYR A 400 -4.71 -20.57 -3.57
C TYR A 400 -3.81 -20.17 -4.73
N SER A 401 -4.13 -20.55 -5.97
CA SER A 401 -3.31 -20.28 -7.16
C SER A 401 -3.56 -18.90 -7.75
N ILE A 402 -4.60 -18.20 -7.30
CA ILE A 402 -4.99 -16.88 -7.79
C ILE A 402 -5.22 -15.90 -6.61
N PRO A 403 -5.21 -14.60 -6.86
CA PRO A 403 -5.54 -13.62 -5.82
C PRO A 403 -7.01 -13.75 -5.37
N GLY A 404 -7.27 -13.47 -4.09
CA GLY A 404 -8.63 -13.43 -3.54
C GLY A 404 -9.48 -12.27 -4.07
N PRO A 405 -10.82 -12.35 -3.96
CA PRO A 405 -11.75 -11.33 -4.46
C PRO A 405 -11.56 -10.01 -3.73
N ARG A 406 -11.44 -8.90 -4.47
CA ARG A 406 -11.17 -7.59 -3.88
C ARG A 406 -11.52 -6.42 -4.79
N GLN A 407 -11.56 -5.26 -4.19
CA GLN A 407 -11.71 -3.95 -4.83
C GLN A 407 -10.53 -3.05 -4.44
N SER A 408 -10.34 -1.97 -5.20
CA SER A 408 -9.43 -0.87 -4.88
C SER A 408 -8.00 -1.31 -4.57
N ALA A 409 -7.53 -2.35 -5.27
CA ALA A 409 -6.15 -2.80 -5.22
C ALA A 409 -5.24 -1.93 -6.09
N CYS A 410 -3.95 -1.87 -5.74
CA CYS A 410 -2.94 -1.32 -6.63
C CYS A 410 -2.64 -2.30 -7.75
N GLY A 411 -2.38 -1.81 -8.95
CA GLY A 411 -1.72 -2.64 -9.95
C GLY A 411 -1.04 -1.86 -11.05
N TRP A 412 0.01 -2.45 -11.61
CA TRP A 412 0.86 -1.83 -12.60
C TRP A 412 1.51 -2.88 -13.48
N VAL A 413 2.01 -2.45 -14.64
CA VAL A 413 2.87 -3.27 -15.48
C VAL A 413 4.30 -3.07 -15.01
N GLY A 414 5.02 -4.16 -14.76
CA GLY A 414 6.43 -4.13 -14.37
C GLY A 414 7.34 -3.60 -15.47
N PRO A 415 8.60 -3.28 -15.12
CA PRO A 415 9.55 -2.69 -16.07
C PRO A 415 9.88 -3.59 -17.28
N ASP A 416 9.73 -4.91 -17.14
CA ASP A 416 9.95 -5.86 -18.24
C ASP A 416 8.78 -5.90 -19.25
N GLY A 417 7.64 -5.30 -18.92
CA GLY A 417 6.42 -5.37 -19.73
C GLY A 417 5.86 -6.78 -19.88
N ASP A 418 6.30 -7.75 -19.08
CA ASP A 418 5.76 -9.12 -19.02
C ASP A 418 4.89 -9.32 -17.78
N ARG A 419 5.23 -8.69 -16.66
CA ARG A 419 4.51 -8.90 -15.41
C ARG A 419 3.49 -7.80 -15.11
N ILE A 420 2.27 -8.20 -14.76
CA ILE A 420 1.27 -7.32 -14.17
C ILE A 420 1.22 -7.59 -12.68
N TYR A 421 1.48 -6.58 -11.88
CA TYR A 421 1.48 -6.68 -10.43
C TYR A 421 0.14 -6.25 -9.85
N LEU A 422 -0.23 -6.88 -8.74
CA LEU A 422 -1.44 -6.60 -7.95
C LEU A 422 -1.06 -6.59 -6.47
N PHE A 423 -1.39 -5.51 -5.76
CA PHE A 423 -0.96 -5.32 -4.37
C PHE A 423 -2.10 -4.78 -3.50
N LEU A 424 -2.31 -5.42 -2.35
CA LEU A 424 -3.32 -5.06 -1.34
C LEU A 424 -4.75 -5.00 -1.91
N GLY A 425 -5.60 -4.09 -1.38
CA GLY A 425 -7.03 -4.01 -1.66
C GLY A 425 -7.88 -4.62 -0.57
N VAL A 426 -9.20 -4.63 -0.76
CA VAL A 426 -10.16 -5.08 0.27
C VAL A 426 -11.24 -5.98 -0.32
N ALA A 427 -11.63 -7.02 0.41
CA ALA A 427 -12.91 -7.68 0.24
C ALA A 427 -13.95 -6.98 1.13
N THR A 428 -14.92 -6.30 0.54
CA THR A 428 -15.93 -5.50 1.25
C THR A 428 -17.07 -6.39 1.77
N ARG A 429 -16.74 -7.28 2.70
CA ARG A 429 -17.62 -8.35 3.19
C ARG A 429 -18.86 -7.83 3.92
N ASP A 430 -18.82 -6.60 4.41
CA ASP A 430 -19.94 -5.88 5.04
C ASP A 430 -20.91 -5.26 4.02
N GLY A 431 -20.49 -5.11 2.76
CA GLY A 431 -21.31 -4.57 1.68
C GLY A 431 -22.64 -5.31 1.42
N PRO A 432 -22.68 -6.65 1.40
CA PRO A 432 -23.92 -7.44 1.34
C PRO A 432 -24.95 -7.06 2.40
N MET A 433 -24.52 -6.81 3.64
CA MET A 433 -25.42 -6.41 4.73
C MET A 433 -25.87 -4.97 4.59
N ALA A 434 -24.96 -4.06 4.24
CA ALA A 434 -25.28 -2.65 4.00
C ALA A 434 -26.31 -2.45 2.87
N THR A 435 -26.35 -3.38 1.90
CA THR A 435 -27.28 -3.33 0.77
C THR A 435 -28.52 -4.21 0.95
N GLY A 436 -28.59 -5.02 2.02
CA GLY A 436 -29.66 -6.00 2.23
C GLY A 436 -29.70 -7.12 1.19
N LYS A 437 -28.60 -7.36 0.48
CA LYS A 437 -28.46 -8.39 -0.55
C LYS A 437 -27.49 -9.46 -0.05
N PRO A 438 -27.97 -10.60 0.47
CA PRO A 438 -27.10 -11.68 0.93
C PRO A 438 -26.16 -12.13 -0.17
N GLU A 439 -24.88 -12.27 0.16
CA GLU A 439 -23.84 -12.77 -0.73
C GLU A 439 -22.99 -13.78 0.04
N LEU A 440 -22.52 -14.81 -0.66
CA LEU A 440 -21.60 -15.78 -0.09
C LEU A 440 -20.34 -15.08 0.43
N HIS A 441 -19.92 -15.42 1.65
CA HIS A 441 -18.80 -14.81 2.39
C HIS A 441 -19.05 -13.41 2.98
N GLY A 442 -20.27 -12.87 2.86
CA GLY A 442 -20.64 -11.63 3.54
C GLY A 442 -20.52 -11.75 5.06
N GLU A 443 -20.04 -10.70 5.73
CA GLU A 443 -19.81 -10.64 7.18
C GLU A 443 -19.68 -9.19 7.67
N SER A 444 -19.75 -8.94 8.99
CA SER A 444 -19.71 -7.62 9.63
C SER A 444 -18.42 -6.84 9.40
N GLU A 445 -17.34 -7.51 9.05
CA GLU A 445 -16.03 -6.90 8.86
C GLU A 445 -15.51 -7.10 7.44
N SER A 446 -15.15 -6.00 6.80
CA SER A 446 -14.31 -5.97 5.61
C SER A 446 -12.95 -6.64 5.86
N TYR A 447 -12.37 -7.27 4.85
CA TYR A 447 -11.05 -7.91 4.95
C TYR A 447 -10.01 -7.20 4.08
N PRO A 448 -9.05 -6.45 4.67
CA PRO A 448 -7.95 -5.88 3.93
C PRO A 448 -6.89 -6.95 3.65
N TYR A 449 -6.51 -7.11 2.37
CA TYR A 449 -5.50 -8.07 1.98
C TYR A 449 -4.09 -7.56 2.25
N ARG A 450 -3.20 -8.49 2.62
CA ARG A 450 -1.76 -8.28 2.81
C ARG A 450 -0.89 -9.06 1.84
N ASP A 451 -1.44 -9.38 0.70
CA ASP A 451 -0.73 -10.15 -0.31
C ASP A 451 -0.26 -9.26 -1.45
N PHE A 452 0.70 -9.82 -2.19
CA PHE A 452 1.29 -9.21 -3.36
C PHE A 452 1.33 -10.30 -4.42
N TRP A 453 0.87 -10.00 -5.62
CA TRP A 453 0.75 -10.95 -6.71
C TRP A 453 1.35 -10.38 -7.99
N SER A 454 1.83 -11.25 -8.86
CA SER A 454 2.11 -10.90 -10.25
C SER A 454 1.55 -11.94 -11.21
N TRP A 455 1.09 -11.47 -12.36
CA TRP A 455 0.69 -12.28 -13.50
C TRP A 455 1.78 -12.17 -14.56
N SER A 456 2.36 -13.30 -14.98
CA SER A 456 3.23 -13.32 -16.17
C SER A 456 2.36 -13.44 -17.42
N ILE A 457 2.48 -12.47 -18.31
CA ILE A 457 1.76 -12.42 -19.59
C ILE A 457 2.21 -13.56 -20.50
N SER A 458 3.51 -13.80 -20.59
CA SER A 458 4.07 -14.89 -21.41
C SER A 458 3.73 -16.28 -20.88
N GLU A 459 3.80 -16.49 -19.57
CA GLU A 459 3.51 -17.80 -18.97
C GLU A 459 2.01 -18.04 -18.73
N GLY A 460 1.19 -16.99 -18.72
CA GLY A 460 -0.24 -17.08 -18.44
C GLY A 460 -0.55 -17.60 -17.04
N LYS A 461 0.24 -17.21 -16.03
CA LYS A 461 0.10 -17.71 -14.66
C LYS A 461 0.29 -16.64 -13.59
N TRP A 462 -0.44 -16.79 -12.49
CA TRP A 462 -0.25 -16.00 -11.27
C TRP A 462 0.91 -16.56 -10.44
N ARG A 463 1.63 -15.66 -9.78
CA ARG A 463 2.60 -15.94 -8.73
C ARG A 463 2.32 -15.02 -7.55
N ARG A 464 2.21 -15.58 -6.35
CA ARG A 464 2.19 -14.76 -5.13
C ARG A 464 3.62 -14.32 -4.82
N GLU A 465 3.84 -13.02 -4.77
CA GLU A 465 5.11 -12.38 -4.47
C GLU A 465 5.33 -12.28 -2.96
N ARG A 466 6.60 -12.12 -2.57
CA ARG A 466 6.97 -11.76 -1.19
C ARG A 466 6.93 -10.25 -1.03
N ILE A 467 6.63 -9.79 0.20
CA ILE A 467 6.64 -8.37 0.54
C ILE A 467 7.93 -8.09 1.31
N SER A 468 8.91 -7.54 0.60
CA SER A 468 10.25 -7.27 1.16
C SER A 468 10.48 -5.78 1.42
N GLY A 469 11.39 -5.49 2.37
CA GLY A 469 11.82 -4.13 2.69
C GLY A 469 10.93 -3.45 3.72
N ASN A 470 10.57 -2.19 3.47
CA ASN A 470 9.77 -1.33 4.34
C ASN A 470 8.40 -1.00 3.70
N PRO A 471 7.46 -1.96 3.68
CA PRO A 471 6.20 -1.85 2.94
C PRO A 471 5.18 -0.96 3.64
N PRO A 472 4.19 -0.42 2.89
CA PRO A 472 2.96 0.07 3.49
C PRO A 472 2.22 -1.04 4.23
N ILE A 473 1.51 -0.68 5.30
CA ILE A 473 0.49 -1.51 5.94
C ILE A 473 -0.58 -1.98 4.95
N THR A 474 -1.30 -3.07 5.27
CA THR A 474 -2.57 -3.42 4.63
C THR A 474 -3.49 -2.22 4.51
N ARG A 475 -3.97 -1.95 3.30
CA ARG A 475 -4.87 -0.83 3.03
C ARG A 475 -5.60 -1.00 1.71
N THR A 476 -6.59 -0.16 1.50
CA THR A 476 -7.42 -0.05 0.30
C THR A 476 -7.55 1.41 -0.12
N GLU A 477 -8.00 1.65 -1.36
CA GLU A 477 -8.31 2.98 -1.90
C GLU A 477 -7.13 3.97 -1.84
N MET A 478 -5.91 3.45 -1.94
CA MET A 478 -4.68 4.24 -1.98
C MET A 478 -4.45 4.80 -3.39
N GLY A 479 -3.80 5.95 -3.48
CA GLY A 479 -3.28 6.45 -4.76
C GLY A 479 -2.01 5.69 -5.13
N TYR A 480 -1.88 5.28 -6.39
CA TYR A 480 -0.68 4.61 -6.87
C TYR A 480 -0.35 4.97 -8.32
N THR A 481 0.91 4.86 -8.70
CA THR A 481 1.36 4.99 -10.09
C THR A 481 2.68 4.27 -10.29
N PHE A 482 2.90 3.68 -11.46
CA PHE A 482 4.24 3.28 -11.89
C PHE A 482 4.89 4.42 -12.65
N ASN A 483 6.09 4.79 -12.22
CA ASN A 483 6.91 5.81 -12.83
C ASN A 483 8.00 5.15 -13.67
N GLU A 484 7.78 5.11 -14.99
CA GLU A 484 8.70 4.49 -15.96
C GLU A 484 10.08 5.16 -15.95
N LYS A 485 10.15 6.48 -15.73
CA LYS A 485 11.40 7.25 -15.73
C LYS A 485 12.27 6.97 -14.51
N LEU A 486 11.64 6.82 -13.34
CA LEU A 486 12.33 6.49 -12.09
C LEU A 486 12.52 4.98 -11.90
N ASN A 487 11.80 4.16 -12.68
CA ASN A 487 11.63 2.73 -12.47
C ASN A 487 11.19 2.41 -11.04
N LYS A 488 10.11 3.07 -10.58
CA LYS A 488 9.53 2.92 -9.23
C LYS A 488 8.02 2.88 -9.29
N VAL A 489 7.39 2.12 -8.40
CA VAL A 489 5.97 2.31 -8.07
C VAL A 489 5.89 3.27 -6.91
N VAL A 490 5.00 4.25 -6.97
CA VAL A 490 4.72 5.14 -5.84
C VAL A 490 3.33 4.81 -5.30
N VAL A 491 3.21 4.73 -3.97
CA VAL A 491 1.94 4.55 -3.26
C VAL A 491 1.78 5.66 -2.23
N PHE A 492 0.56 6.22 -2.13
CA PHE A 492 0.21 7.26 -1.17
C PHE A 492 -1.16 7.01 -0.53
N GLY A 493 -1.25 7.22 0.78
CA GLY A 493 -2.51 7.31 1.49
C GLY A 493 -3.32 6.01 1.48
N GLY A 494 -4.65 6.14 1.35
CA GLY A 494 -5.61 5.04 1.52
C GLY A 494 -6.10 4.92 2.96
N TYR A 495 -6.82 3.83 3.25
CA TYR A 495 -7.26 3.50 4.61
C TYR A 495 -7.29 1.99 4.82
N THR A 496 -7.33 1.54 6.07
CA THR A 496 -7.61 0.13 6.39
C THR A 496 -8.84 0.02 7.29
N PRO A 497 -9.76 -0.92 7.00
CA PRO A 497 -10.88 -1.27 7.88
C PRO A 497 -10.49 -2.31 8.95
N GLY A 498 -9.26 -2.84 8.93
CA GLY A 498 -8.85 -3.92 9.84
C GLY A 498 -8.23 -3.47 11.16
N ILE A 499 -7.97 -2.16 11.31
CA ILE A 499 -7.27 -1.59 12.48
C ILE A 499 -8.01 -0.34 12.93
N PRO A 500 -8.42 -0.27 14.21
CA PRO A 500 -9.12 0.88 14.72
C PRO A 500 -8.18 2.07 14.94
N THR A 501 -8.77 3.26 14.99
CA THR A 501 -8.13 4.47 15.50
C THR A 501 -8.78 4.87 16.82
N MET A 502 -7.95 5.19 17.82
CA MET A 502 -8.42 5.62 19.14
C MET A 502 -8.19 7.11 19.37
N PHE A 503 -9.17 7.78 19.96
CA PHE A 503 -9.13 9.19 20.38
C PHE A 503 -9.46 9.27 21.88
N PRO A 504 -8.49 9.01 22.79
CA PRO A 504 -8.75 8.92 24.22
C PRO A 504 -9.35 10.21 24.79
N THR A 505 -8.87 11.36 24.32
CA THR A 505 -9.35 12.68 24.77
C THR A 505 -10.82 12.96 24.42
N GLN A 506 -11.39 12.18 23.49
CA GLN A 506 -12.79 12.31 23.07
C GLN A 506 -13.63 11.10 23.49
N SER A 507 -13.04 10.09 24.13
CA SER A 507 -13.66 8.78 24.37
C SER A 507 -14.27 8.19 23.10
N LYS A 508 -13.59 8.32 21.95
CA LYS A 508 -14.04 7.84 20.64
C LYS A 508 -13.09 6.81 20.05
N GLN A 509 -13.65 5.83 19.35
CA GLN A 509 -12.94 4.87 18.53
C GLN A 509 -13.59 4.80 17.15
N CYS A 510 -12.78 4.75 16.10
CA CYS A 510 -13.22 4.45 14.74
C CYS A 510 -12.67 3.08 14.35
N GLU A 511 -13.43 2.28 13.61
CA GLU A 511 -13.04 0.92 13.17
C GLU A 511 -12.11 0.94 11.94
N TYR A 512 -11.55 2.11 11.62
CA TYR A 512 -10.68 2.30 10.47
C TYR A 512 -9.63 3.35 10.78
N ILE A 513 -8.58 3.39 9.96
CA ILE A 513 -7.52 4.39 10.02
C ILE A 513 -7.13 4.85 8.61
N TYR A 514 -7.00 6.18 8.43
CA TYR A 514 -6.54 6.78 7.18
C TYR A 514 -5.04 7.05 7.20
N TYR A 515 -4.43 7.04 6.01
CA TYR A 515 -3.01 7.22 5.80
C TYR A 515 -2.69 8.44 4.93
N ALA A 516 -1.49 8.98 5.12
CA ALA A 516 -0.85 10.02 4.30
C ALA A 516 0.66 9.78 4.16
N ASP A 517 1.10 8.57 4.50
CA ASP A 517 2.46 8.11 4.27
C ASP A 517 2.64 7.80 2.78
N THR A 518 3.90 7.78 2.36
CA THR A 518 4.29 7.58 0.97
C THR A 518 5.33 6.47 0.92
N PHE A 519 5.20 5.58 -0.05
CA PHE A 519 6.12 4.47 -0.25
C PHE A 519 6.51 4.37 -1.70
N ILE A 520 7.70 3.82 -1.93
CA ILE A 520 8.11 3.37 -3.25
C ILE A 520 8.39 1.87 -3.24
N TYR A 521 7.98 1.18 -4.30
CA TYR A 521 8.54 -0.12 -4.65
C TYR A 521 9.70 0.13 -5.60
N ASP A 522 10.90 -0.13 -5.09
CA ASP A 522 12.17 0.21 -5.69
C ASP A 522 12.69 -0.94 -6.54
N TYR A 523 12.52 -0.86 -7.87
CA TYR A 523 13.16 -1.78 -8.80
C TYR A 523 14.64 -1.42 -9.00
N PRO A 524 15.54 -2.40 -9.12
CA PRO A 524 16.93 -2.16 -9.55
C PRO A 524 16.98 -1.34 -10.85
N GLN A 525 17.98 -0.46 -10.98
CA GLN A 525 18.10 0.37 -12.19
C GLN A 525 18.54 -0.48 -13.40
N PRO A 526 18.14 -0.11 -14.63
CA PRO A 526 18.61 -0.81 -15.83
C PRO A 526 20.15 -0.82 -15.89
N GLY A 527 20.75 -2.00 -16.03
CA GLY A 527 22.19 -2.16 -16.11
C GLY A 527 22.91 -2.27 -14.76
N GLU A 528 22.23 -1.99 -13.64
CA GLU A 528 22.58 -2.71 -12.42
C GLU A 528 22.31 -4.17 -12.75
N GLU A 529 23.35 -5.01 -12.80
CA GLU A 529 23.11 -6.43 -12.71
C GLU A 529 22.28 -6.57 -11.43
N SER A 530 20.98 -6.84 -11.61
CA SER A 530 20.32 -7.75 -10.70
C SER A 530 21.15 -9.02 -10.86
N SER A 531 22.26 -9.05 -10.13
CA SER A 531 22.85 -10.24 -9.63
C SER A 531 21.67 -10.85 -8.92
N LYS A 532 20.86 -11.61 -9.67
CA LYS A 532 19.86 -12.52 -9.16
C LYS A 532 20.67 -13.22 -8.10
N PRO A 533 20.45 -12.93 -6.82
CA PRO A 533 21.53 -13.13 -5.89
C PRO A 533 21.87 -14.61 -6.02
N PRO A 534 23.11 -14.97 -6.39
CA PRO A 534 23.58 -16.21 -5.82
C PRO A 534 23.33 -16.00 -4.32
N TYR A 535 22.91 -17.04 -3.60
CA TYR A 535 22.74 -17.02 -2.14
C TYR A 535 21.44 -16.37 -1.62
N THR A 536 20.85 -16.73 -0.47
CA THR A 536 20.89 -17.87 0.48
C THR A 536 21.86 -19.02 0.17
N SER A 537 22.96 -19.09 0.90
CA SER A 537 23.92 -20.18 0.75
C SER A 537 23.40 -21.48 1.38
N ALA A 538 23.89 -22.64 0.92
CA ALA A 538 23.85 -23.88 1.71
C ALA A 538 24.81 -23.79 2.91
N ASP A 539 25.90 -23.03 2.74
CA ASP A 539 27.01 -22.86 3.67
C ASP A 539 26.85 -21.55 4.51
N PRO A 540 26.81 -21.61 5.86
CA PRO A 540 26.69 -20.45 6.75
C PRO A 540 27.78 -19.39 6.58
N GLU A 541 29.00 -19.76 6.15
CA GLU A 541 30.10 -18.81 5.94
C GLU A 541 29.96 -17.98 4.65
N ARG A 542 29.00 -18.32 3.78
CA ARG A 542 28.78 -17.68 2.46
C ARG A 542 27.40 -17.05 2.32
N CYS A 543 26.68 -16.82 3.42
CA CYS A 543 25.32 -16.28 3.36
C CYS A 543 25.34 -14.78 3.02
N THR A 544 25.12 -14.44 1.75
CA THR A 544 24.91 -13.04 1.34
C THR A 544 23.61 -12.53 1.95
N THR A 545 23.73 -11.44 2.71
CA THR A 545 22.61 -10.84 3.42
C THR A 545 21.62 -10.22 2.43
N PRO A 546 20.31 -10.20 2.71
CA PRO A 546 19.35 -9.43 1.91
C PRO A 546 19.82 -7.98 1.67
N SER A 547 20.38 -7.34 2.70
CA SER A 547 20.92 -5.97 2.63
C SER A 547 22.06 -5.74 1.64
N SER A 548 22.77 -6.79 1.25
CA SER A 548 23.87 -6.72 0.27
C SER A 548 23.44 -7.13 -1.15
N THR A 549 22.16 -7.43 -1.35
CA THR A 549 21.61 -7.86 -2.65
C THR A 549 20.73 -6.79 -3.30
N SER A 550 20.82 -6.67 -4.62
CA SER A 550 19.96 -5.78 -5.40
C SER A 550 18.74 -6.55 -5.92
N TYR A 551 17.56 -6.24 -5.36
CA TYR A 551 16.29 -6.82 -5.74
C TYR A 551 15.15 -5.82 -5.48
N PRO A 552 13.99 -6.01 -6.13
CA PRO A 552 12.82 -5.16 -5.90
C PRO A 552 12.34 -5.18 -4.45
N LYS A 553 12.25 -4.02 -3.81
CA LYS A 553 11.85 -3.91 -2.39
C LYS A 553 11.12 -2.62 -2.07
N TRP A 554 10.33 -2.62 -1.01
CA TRP A 554 9.65 -1.42 -0.55
C TRP A 554 10.58 -0.51 0.26
N LYS A 555 10.43 0.80 0.05
CA LYS A 555 11.04 1.85 0.87
C LYS A 555 9.97 2.86 1.29
N GLN A 556 10.08 3.38 2.50
CA GLN A 556 9.26 4.51 2.92
C GLN A 556 9.89 5.81 2.43
N VAL A 557 9.07 6.68 1.85
CA VAL A 557 9.47 8.05 1.53
C VAL A 557 9.24 8.92 2.75
N LEU A 558 10.32 9.41 3.36
CA LEU A 558 10.28 10.27 4.53
C LEU A 558 10.03 11.71 4.09
N THR A 559 8.89 12.27 4.45
CA THR A 559 8.53 13.66 4.10
C THR A 559 8.34 14.52 5.34
N LYS A 560 8.79 15.77 5.28
CA LYS A 560 8.60 16.75 6.38
C LYS A 560 7.18 17.30 6.39
N GLY A 561 6.50 17.29 5.24
CA GLY A 561 5.09 17.62 5.07
C GLY A 561 4.39 16.58 4.19
N PHE A 562 3.07 16.56 4.23
CA PHE A 562 2.26 15.61 3.48
C PHE A 562 0.85 16.17 3.21
N PRO A 563 0.21 15.77 2.10
CA PRO A 563 -1.21 16.01 1.89
C PRO A 563 -2.03 15.37 3.02
N THR A 564 -3.17 15.97 3.41
CA THR A 564 -4.04 15.41 4.46
C THR A 564 -4.35 13.93 4.23
N TYR A 565 -4.43 13.14 5.31
CA TYR A 565 -4.93 11.76 5.31
C TYR A 565 -6.16 11.63 4.43
N ARG A 566 -6.11 10.72 3.46
CA ARG A 566 -7.19 10.56 2.49
C ARG A 566 -7.11 9.22 1.77
N CYS A 567 -8.26 8.76 1.31
CA CYS A 567 -8.39 7.67 0.34
C CYS A 567 -9.02 8.20 -0.96
N HIS A 568 -9.11 7.35 -1.99
CA HIS A 568 -9.65 7.67 -3.32
C HIS A 568 -8.98 8.85 -4.02
N SER A 569 -7.79 9.25 -3.56
CA SER A 569 -6.95 10.19 -4.27
C SER A 569 -6.30 9.49 -5.45
N GLN A 570 -6.14 10.20 -6.56
CA GLN A 570 -5.46 9.65 -7.73
C GLN A 570 -4.02 10.17 -7.78
N LEU A 571 -3.09 9.24 -7.95
CA LEU A 571 -1.68 9.51 -8.10
C LEU A 571 -1.28 9.20 -9.55
N ASN A 572 -0.60 10.11 -10.22
CA ASN A 572 -0.22 9.95 -11.62
C ASN A 572 1.24 10.38 -11.81
N SER A 573 2.02 9.55 -12.49
CA SER A 573 3.33 9.95 -13.00
C SER A 573 3.14 10.61 -14.35
N ASP A 574 3.75 11.76 -14.53
CA ASP A 574 3.92 12.36 -15.85
C ASP A 574 4.98 11.53 -16.60
N PRO A 575 4.61 10.85 -17.69
CA PRO A 575 5.54 9.99 -18.40
C PRO A 575 6.67 10.75 -19.09
N ASP A 576 6.46 12.02 -19.41
CA ASP A 576 7.41 12.83 -20.17
C ASP A 576 8.48 13.41 -19.22
N THR A 577 8.07 13.87 -18.04
CA THR A 577 8.96 14.50 -17.06
C THR A 577 9.39 13.60 -15.90
N GLY A 578 8.70 12.48 -15.67
CA GLY A 578 8.88 11.62 -14.50
C GLY A 578 8.37 12.24 -13.19
N LYS A 579 7.75 13.42 -13.20
CA LYS A 579 7.20 14.06 -11.99
C LYS A 579 5.93 13.34 -11.55
N VAL A 580 5.70 13.24 -10.23
CA VAL A 580 4.55 12.53 -9.67
C VAL A 580 3.56 13.51 -9.04
N TYR A 581 2.28 13.38 -9.40
CA TYR A 581 1.23 14.30 -8.98
C TYR A 581 0.07 13.58 -8.30
N LEU A 582 -0.45 14.19 -7.23
CA LEU A 582 -1.63 13.74 -6.50
C LEU A 582 -2.76 14.74 -6.71
N PHE A 583 -3.97 14.25 -6.98
CA PHE A 583 -5.18 15.06 -6.97
C PHE A 583 -6.28 14.40 -6.15
N GLY A 584 -7.12 15.24 -5.53
CA GLY A 584 -8.40 14.85 -4.96
C GLY A 584 -8.34 13.88 -3.77
N GLY A 585 -9.38 13.05 -3.65
CA GLY A 585 -9.61 12.09 -2.56
C GLY A 585 -10.50 12.66 -1.46
N TYR A 586 -10.72 11.90 -0.39
CA TYR A 586 -11.49 12.37 0.77
C TYR A 586 -11.02 11.75 2.08
N THR A 587 -11.49 12.32 3.18
CA THR A 587 -11.43 11.73 4.53
C THR A 587 -12.76 11.92 5.23
N ASN A 588 -13.14 11.02 6.11
CA ASN A 588 -14.22 11.27 7.05
C ASN A 588 -13.73 12.28 8.11
N THR A 589 -14.57 13.27 8.45
CA THR A 589 -14.20 14.37 9.35
C THR A 589 -13.87 13.93 10.76
N ASP A 590 -14.42 12.82 11.27
CA ASP A 590 -14.10 12.33 12.63
C ASP A 590 -12.64 11.92 12.76
N PHE A 591 -11.99 11.57 11.65
CA PHE A 591 -10.57 11.27 11.65
C PHE A 591 -9.68 12.50 11.90
N VAL A 592 -10.20 13.69 11.57
CA VAL A 592 -9.53 14.97 11.77
C VAL A 592 -10.30 15.76 12.84
N PRO A 593 -9.83 15.83 14.11
CA PRO A 593 -10.51 16.39 15.29
C PRO A 593 -11.08 17.81 15.19
N SER A 594 -10.96 18.47 14.05
CA SER A 594 -11.35 19.84 13.79
C SER A 594 -12.87 20.11 13.69
N ARG A 595 -13.75 19.09 13.66
CA ARG A 595 -15.21 19.29 13.46
C ARG A 595 -16.08 18.31 14.24
N ASN A 596 -17.27 18.77 14.64
CA ASN A 596 -18.26 18.00 15.42
C ASN A 596 -19.26 17.18 14.58
N SER A 597 -19.16 17.15 13.25
CA SER A 597 -20.13 16.49 12.37
C SER A 597 -19.51 15.34 11.58
N PHE A 598 -20.21 14.21 11.45
CA PHE A 598 -19.89 13.07 10.58
C PHE A 598 -20.14 13.40 9.10
N LYS A 599 -19.19 14.02 8.41
CA LYS A 599 -19.31 14.30 6.96
C LYS A 599 -18.01 13.97 6.25
N SER A 600 -18.08 13.26 5.14
CA SER A 600 -16.93 13.13 4.24
C SER A 600 -16.47 14.50 3.73
N ARG A 601 -15.17 14.75 3.77
CA ARG A 601 -14.52 15.95 3.24
C ARG A 601 -13.73 15.58 1.99
N PRO A 602 -14.23 15.90 0.78
CA PRO A 602 -13.43 15.75 -0.43
C PRO A 602 -12.34 16.82 -0.49
N PHE A 603 -11.33 16.55 -1.30
CA PHE A 603 -10.24 17.47 -1.61
C PHE A 603 -10.23 17.80 -3.11
N GLY A 604 -9.71 18.98 -3.46
CA GLY A 604 -9.55 19.44 -4.85
C GLY A 604 -8.20 20.11 -5.06
N ASP A 605 -7.23 19.78 -4.21
CA ASP A 605 -5.86 20.28 -4.32
C ASP A 605 -4.98 19.35 -5.15
N VAL A 606 -3.98 19.96 -5.80
CA VAL A 606 -2.95 19.26 -6.57
C VAL A 606 -1.64 19.35 -5.81
N TRP A 607 -0.96 18.22 -5.67
CA TRP A 607 0.35 18.13 -5.03
C TRP A 607 1.34 17.47 -5.98
N GLN A 608 2.60 17.87 -5.90
CA GLN A 608 3.73 17.21 -6.54
C GLN A 608 4.55 16.50 -5.47
N LEU A 609 4.87 15.23 -5.68
CA LEU A 609 5.86 14.49 -4.91
C LEU A 609 7.24 14.67 -5.55
N ARG A 610 8.22 15.00 -4.73
CA ARG A 610 9.63 15.13 -5.07
C ARG A 610 10.41 14.12 -4.23
N MET A 611 11.31 13.35 -4.84
CA MET A 611 12.00 12.23 -4.19
C MET A 611 13.49 12.28 -4.49
N ASP A 612 14.29 12.06 -3.45
CA ASP A 612 15.74 11.93 -3.54
C ASP A 612 16.12 10.54 -4.06
N VAL A 613 15.79 10.28 -5.32
CA VAL A 613 16.11 9.03 -6.03
C VAL A 613 16.91 9.34 -7.29
N PRO A 614 17.77 8.42 -7.74
CA PRO A 614 18.41 8.53 -9.04
C PRO A 614 17.37 8.59 -10.18
N GLY A 615 17.67 9.35 -11.23
CA GLY A 615 16.87 9.44 -12.45
C GLY A 615 16.20 10.80 -12.68
N GLU A 616 15.76 11.03 -13.92
CA GLU A 616 14.96 12.21 -14.27
C GLU A 616 13.55 12.10 -13.65
N GLY A 617 13.08 13.17 -13.03
CA GLY A 617 11.70 13.25 -12.49
C GLY A 617 11.58 13.24 -10.96
N GLY A 618 12.66 12.91 -10.24
CA GLY A 618 12.69 13.02 -8.77
C GLY A 618 12.49 14.47 -8.28
N ASP A 619 12.97 15.46 -9.05
CA ASP A 619 12.84 16.92 -8.78
C ASP A 619 13.17 17.33 -7.33
N PHE A 620 14.13 16.65 -6.73
CA PHE A 620 14.47 16.84 -5.32
C PHE A 620 15.59 17.87 -5.09
N ALA A 621 16.43 18.13 -6.09
CA ALA A 621 17.54 19.09 -6.00
C ALA A 621 17.09 20.52 -5.62
N SER A 622 15.82 20.88 -5.87
CA SER A 622 15.25 22.18 -5.52
C SER A 622 14.62 22.24 -4.11
N VAL A 623 14.70 21.17 -3.33
CA VAL A 623 14.05 21.07 -2.02
C VAL A 623 14.98 21.57 -0.92
N ASP A 624 14.55 22.62 -0.21
CA ASP A 624 15.19 23.07 1.02
C ASP A 624 14.59 22.30 2.22
N ILE A 625 15.32 21.27 2.65
CA ILE A 625 14.89 20.40 3.75
C ILE A 625 14.89 21.12 5.11
N GLU A 626 15.75 22.12 5.29
CA GLU A 626 15.78 22.90 6.52
C GLU A 626 14.55 23.81 6.61
N GLU A 627 14.17 24.46 5.51
CA GLU A 627 12.94 25.24 5.42
C GLU A 627 11.72 24.34 5.64
N GLU A 628 11.62 23.20 4.93
CA GLU A 628 10.49 22.28 5.04
C GLU A 628 10.33 21.69 6.44
N THR A 629 11.45 21.45 7.13
CA THR A 629 11.43 21.00 8.53
C THR A 629 10.69 22.02 9.43
N ARG A 630 10.58 23.28 9.04
CA ARG A 630 9.90 24.33 9.81
C ARG A 630 8.54 24.73 9.24
N THR A 631 8.36 24.70 7.93
CA THR A 631 7.22 25.34 7.25
C THR A 631 6.32 24.38 6.47
N ALA A 632 6.74 23.12 6.27
CA ALA A 632 6.00 22.20 5.42
C ALA A 632 4.56 21.98 5.91
N ASN A 633 3.65 21.84 4.94
CA ASN A 633 2.25 21.53 5.25
C ASN A 633 2.11 20.07 5.70
N ILE A 634 1.58 19.86 6.91
CA ILE A 634 1.34 18.53 7.49
C ILE A 634 -0.17 18.27 7.56
N GLY A 635 -0.79 18.05 6.40
CA GLY A 635 -2.24 17.91 6.27
C GLY A 635 -3.01 19.09 6.92
N PRO A 636 -3.97 18.82 7.84
CA PRO A 636 -4.71 19.84 8.57
C PRO A 636 -3.87 20.51 9.68
N TRP A 637 -2.79 19.87 10.16
CA TRP A 637 -1.93 20.43 11.19
C TRP A 637 -1.00 21.50 10.62
N LYS A 638 -0.40 22.26 11.53
CA LYS A 638 0.65 23.25 11.29
C LYS A 638 1.78 23.03 12.27
N ARG A 639 2.99 23.36 11.83
CA ARG A 639 4.19 23.27 12.65
C ARG A 639 4.55 24.62 13.22
N CYS A 640 4.89 24.67 14.50
CA CYS A 640 5.46 25.87 15.10
C CYS A 640 6.86 26.08 14.53
N PHE A 641 7.09 27.25 13.93
CA PHE A 641 8.37 27.60 13.31
C PHE A 641 9.55 27.53 14.30
N THR A 642 9.28 27.82 15.58
CA THR A 642 10.30 27.93 16.62
C THR A 642 10.59 26.59 17.30
N CYS A 643 9.57 25.93 17.85
CA CYS A 643 9.74 24.72 18.66
C CYS A 643 9.45 23.40 17.92
N GLY A 644 9.00 23.46 16.65
CA GLY A 644 8.66 22.28 15.86
C GLY A 644 7.38 21.55 16.28
N ASN A 645 6.70 21.98 17.36
CA ASN A 645 5.47 21.34 17.81
C ASN A 645 4.35 21.42 16.75
N SER A 646 3.54 20.37 16.64
CA SER A 646 2.48 20.24 15.64
C SER A 646 1.10 20.47 16.26
N GLY A 647 0.26 21.25 15.60
CA GLY A 647 -1.10 21.55 16.07
C GLY A 647 -1.83 22.55 15.19
N MET A 648 -2.97 23.04 15.67
CA MET A 648 -3.79 24.02 14.93
C MET A 648 -3.32 25.45 15.25
N TRP A 649 -2.18 25.84 14.68
CA TRP A 649 -1.51 27.09 15.01
C TRP A 649 -1.98 28.26 14.15
N LYS A 650 -1.86 29.48 14.70
CA LYS A 650 -2.18 30.70 13.97
C LYS A 650 -1.09 31.00 12.95
N ARG A 651 -1.53 31.42 11.76
CA ARG A 651 -0.68 31.84 10.65
C ARG A 651 -0.05 33.20 10.94
N CYS A 652 1.20 33.41 10.51
CA CYS A 652 1.81 34.74 10.49
C CYS A 652 1.04 35.67 9.53
N SER A 653 0.57 36.81 10.05
CA SER A 653 -0.13 37.85 9.27
C SER A 653 0.81 38.84 8.57
N GLY A 654 2.12 38.57 8.54
CA GLY A 654 3.10 39.44 7.88
C GLY A 654 3.21 39.20 6.37
N ALA A 655 4.15 39.90 5.73
CA ALA A 655 4.36 39.90 4.29
C ALA A 655 4.79 38.54 3.71
N CYS A 656 5.13 37.57 4.56
CA CYS A 656 5.44 36.21 4.13
C CYS A 656 4.21 35.43 3.61
N GLY A 657 3.00 36.00 3.65
CA GLY A 657 1.78 35.34 3.17
C GLY A 657 1.39 34.12 4.01
N GLY A 658 1.91 34.01 5.24
CA GLY A 658 1.60 32.92 6.14
C GLY A 658 2.46 31.67 6.00
N LYS A 659 3.71 31.81 5.56
CA LYS A 659 4.70 30.72 5.51
C LYS A 659 5.03 30.14 6.90
N ALA A 660 4.93 30.95 7.96
CA ALA A 660 5.24 30.52 9.33
C ALA A 660 3.99 30.48 10.23
N PHE A 661 4.03 29.61 11.23
CA PHE A 661 3.02 29.47 12.27
C PHE A 661 3.68 29.41 13.64
N PHE A 662 2.99 29.87 14.68
CA PHE A 662 3.52 29.87 16.05
C PHE A 662 2.45 29.31 17.00
N CYS A 663 2.86 28.43 17.91
CA CYS A 663 1.95 27.82 18.90
C CYS A 663 1.58 28.78 20.06
N GLY A 664 2.28 29.90 20.19
CA GLY A 664 2.05 30.91 21.23
C GLY A 664 2.91 32.15 21.04
N THR A 665 2.67 33.15 21.88
CA THR A 665 3.39 34.44 21.86
C THR A 665 4.87 34.29 22.15
N GLU A 666 5.26 33.37 23.03
CA GLU A 666 6.66 33.17 23.40
C GLU A 666 7.47 32.58 22.24
N CYS A 667 6.98 31.50 21.62
CA CYS A 667 7.60 30.98 20.39
C CYS A 667 7.62 32.04 19.28
N GLN A 668 6.57 32.86 19.15
CA GLN A 668 6.57 33.95 18.18
C GLN A 668 7.70 34.94 18.47
N LYS A 669 7.84 35.45 19.70
CA LYS A 669 8.90 36.40 20.08
C LYS A 669 10.30 35.81 19.83
N GLU A 670 10.53 34.58 20.27
CA GLU A 670 11.80 33.87 20.13
C GLU A 670 12.18 33.66 18.65
N GLY A 671 11.26 33.09 17.86
CA GLY A 671 11.51 32.77 16.46
C GLY A 671 11.35 33.95 15.51
N TRP A 672 10.87 35.13 15.97
CA TRP A 672 10.51 36.24 15.10
C TRP A 672 11.71 36.76 14.30
N ARG A 673 12.86 36.94 14.95
CA ARG A 673 14.07 37.49 14.30
C ARG A 673 14.54 36.58 13.18
N GLU A 674 14.61 35.28 13.46
CA GLU A 674 14.98 34.28 12.48
C GLU A 674 13.96 34.19 11.35
N HIS A 675 12.67 34.13 11.66
CA HIS A 675 11.59 34.14 10.67
C HIS A 675 11.64 35.35 9.74
N LYS A 676 11.90 36.55 10.27
CA LYS A 676 12.05 37.77 9.48
C LYS A 676 13.22 37.68 8.50
N ASN A 677 14.36 37.15 8.97
CA ASN A 677 15.55 36.99 8.15
C ASN A 677 15.31 35.93 7.06
N TYR A 678 14.78 34.76 7.45
CA TYR A 678 14.59 33.61 6.56
C TYR A 678 13.53 33.88 5.49
N HIS A 679 12.36 34.42 5.88
CA HIS A 679 11.24 34.64 4.96
C HIS A 679 11.11 36.09 4.46
N SER A 680 12.10 36.95 4.74
CA SER A 680 12.02 38.40 4.46
C SER A 680 10.71 39.03 4.97
N CYS A 681 10.22 38.56 6.11
CA CYS A 681 8.89 38.92 6.62
C CYS A 681 8.90 40.32 7.25
N ARG A 682 7.90 41.13 6.91
CA ARG A 682 7.63 42.43 7.52
C ARG A 682 6.17 42.53 7.96
N LYS A 683 5.90 43.44 8.90
CA LYS A 683 4.52 43.76 9.28
C LYS A 683 3.81 44.38 8.06
N VAL A 684 2.61 43.91 7.77
CA VAL A 684 1.71 44.43 6.72
C VAL A 684 0.63 45.26 7.38
#